data_AF-A0A1Q3Q3E7-F1
#
_entry.id   AF-A0A1Q3Q3E7-F1
#
_cell.length_a   1.000
_cell.length_b   1.000
_cell.length_c   1.000
_cell.angle_alpha   90.00
_cell.angle_beta   90.00
_cell.angle_gamma   90.00
#
_symmetry.space_group_name_H-M   'P 1'
#
loop_
_entity.id
_entity.type
_entity.pdbx_description
1 polymer ?
#
loop_
_entity_poly.entity_id
_entity_poly.type
_entity_poly.pdbx_seq_one_letter_code
_entity_poly.pdbx_strand_id
1 'polypeptide(L)'
;MKIARMAQLLVLVFNYLQKKKWLPIVISILLFAVLAFLAFQLKIENDLSKLIPGNSSLEKINELQASSGLYDKIIFKIKSPSADDEKLIAAADFLEQKINEKLQPLTKEIKIHIDETSFFDVQETVAQNLPCFLDSSDYKRLDTLLLGDNIATKIQNNAELLNTISGIGAKRFFVNDPLGLSLASLKKMQSLQVDDRIELNNGYLFTDDGKSVLAFVTLKDSVQAQNADQVVALLHTIKTEVASEYKDLNVYVYGGLLVANSNKVQLQKDTKLTLSLTIIGIVLLTLISFKRKRMPFLMLLPAVFGIAFALAFVYLIQGNISGISLGAGAVVLGITINFSIHFFTHLSSSNNIRQTISELWMPLTLGSFTTIASFFALTLLSSPILHDFGLFAGLTLLGAVLFTLFLLPQFSPEKFTVSEKKSTSFFNLNSNLKKKLNIAAFIAIIVVTVLLLPFISKVEFDSDLNKLNYTNEEVKAAENEILWLQNDTAKTVFIASSAKDLQTALQQNEALTSALEHFENKGAVTKFSSFSMVLPSHQAQQKRLQFWNEYWSSTKKNIFLQKVTTALSQAGFNNEFIESYRLNLFKHYNILNNDAEHELLSILGNGLVAQNTNITTVFSSVTVEKDKREKVYAAIQKLNGIILLDKQIISNAIVDVLHRDFNDILTYTIFIVSIALLLGYGRIELALVTFIPMLLSWIWILGIMGFAGIHFNIINIVISTFIFGLGDDFSIFISDGLIGKYKDGKAHMQTHRLSILLCAIATLLGLGTLYFGKHPALKSIAIVSIIGIVSVYIIGQIVQPILFNYFVQNRKEKKLAPWTLPTLVLAVCAFCYFVFTAFLLTALGYILLYALPFIPKQKRKYWYHILLCNFVKSLVYLMANVKKVHINKQNMDFGKPAIIVANHTSFLDILVVAMQNPKLILLTNKWVYYSPFFGKVVQLADYYPVMEGVDPAIEKFEKIVAEGYSIAIFPEGTRSVDGKLKRFHKGAFFLAEKLNLDIAPLVLHGINNTMQKGDFMLYNGTMTMKFLPRISPNNNEFGNGYAERTKGISKLFKTELNKLNNKIETPEYFAQKLLSNYWYKGFTLELSAKKFTKRTALIQVINEQIPKQGNILELGSGYGFYTYMLFLLSSERTITAIETDEEKTAIAANCYMANNQLKFISSFSAIEQQNFDTILVHQETYLEQLKQFKSSNILFIKNTKNETSSHTNFNWQSIGIFDGFEAQKLIE
;
A
#
# COMPACT_ATOMS: atom_id res chain seq x y z
N MET A 1 0.50 0.73 -31.67
CA MET A 1 -0.61 0.76 -32.65
C MET A 1 -1.99 0.53 -32.02
N LYS A 2 -2.15 -0.36 -31.02
CA LYS A 2 -3.45 -0.62 -30.36
C LYS A 2 -3.95 0.52 -29.44
N ILE A 3 -3.07 1.21 -28.72
CA ILE A 3 -3.40 2.31 -27.78
C ILE A 3 -4.03 3.54 -28.49
N ALA A 4 -3.44 4.00 -29.61
CA ALA A 4 -3.99 5.11 -30.40
C ALA A 4 -5.37 4.80 -31.03
N ARG A 5 -5.73 3.51 -31.17
CA ARG A 5 -7.05 3.10 -31.66
C ARG A 5 -8.15 3.29 -30.62
N MET A 6 -7.84 3.32 -29.32
CA MET A 6 -8.85 3.44 -28.27
C MET A 6 -9.42 4.85 -28.17
N ALA A 7 -8.56 5.87 -28.18
CA ALA A 7 -8.99 7.27 -28.29
C ALA A 7 -9.87 7.50 -29.53
N GLN A 8 -9.42 6.97 -30.68
CA GLN A 8 -10.17 7.04 -31.94
C GLN A 8 -11.50 6.28 -31.84
N LEU A 9 -11.53 5.11 -31.20
CA LEU A 9 -12.76 4.35 -30.97
C LEU A 9 -13.75 5.15 -30.12
N LEU A 10 -13.31 5.74 -29.01
CA LEU A 10 -14.17 6.55 -28.15
C LEU A 10 -14.73 7.78 -28.88
N VAL A 11 -13.90 8.46 -29.68
CA VAL A 11 -14.34 9.57 -30.53
C VAL A 11 -15.30 9.10 -31.63
N LEU A 12 -15.07 7.92 -32.23
CA LEU A 12 -15.96 7.32 -33.23
C LEU A 12 -17.32 6.97 -32.62
N VAL A 13 -17.33 6.31 -31.46
CA VAL A 13 -18.55 6.01 -30.70
C VAL A 13 -19.27 7.30 -30.34
N PHE A 14 -18.52 8.33 -29.89
CA PHE A 14 -19.08 9.64 -29.58
C PHE A 14 -19.79 10.25 -30.79
N ASN A 15 -19.11 10.30 -31.94
CA ASN A 15 -19.64 10.86 -33.17
C ASN A 15 -20.84 10.05 -33.70
N TYR A 16 -20.82 8.71 -33.57
CA TYR A 16 -21.93 7.86 -33.98
C TYR A 16 -23.18 8.13 -33.15
N LEU A 17 -23.04 8.19 -31.82
CA LEU A 17 -24.13 8.46 -30.89
C LEU A 17 -24.69 9.88 -31.03
N GLN A 18 -23.82 10.87 -31.25
CA GLN A 18 -24.24 12.26 -31.40
C GLN A 18 -25.09 12.50 -32.66
N LYS A 19 -24.92 11.70 -33.72
CA LYS A 19 -25.79 11.74 -34.90
C LYS A 19 -27.25 11.39 -34.58
N LYS A 20 -27.49 10.64 -33.49
CA LYS A 20 -28.83 10.19 -33.05
C LYS A 20 -29.08 10.65 -31.61
N LYS A 21 -29.33 11.94 -31.38
CA LYS A 21 -29.44 12.53 -30.01
C LYS A 21 -30.44 11.83 -29.06
N TRP A 22 -31.47 11.16 -29.58
CA TRP A 22 -32.42 10.39 -28.77
C TRP A 22 -31.86 9.04 -28.28
N LEU A 23 -30.94 8.44 -29.02
CA LEU A 23 -30.44 7.08 -28.78
C LEU A 23 -29.65 6.97 -27.45
N PRO A 24 -28.72 7.88 -27.10
CA PRO A 24 -28.04 7.85 -25.80
C PRO A 24 -28.99 7.97 -24.60
N ILE A 25 -30.07 8.76 -24.74
CA ILE A 25 -31.09 8.94 -23.70
C ILE A 25 -31.82 7.62 -23.48
N VAL A 26 -32.32 7.00 -24.57
CA VAL A 26 -33.05 5.72 -24.50
C VAL A 26 -32.17 4.61 -23.94
N ILE A 27 -30.92 4.50 -24.42
CA ILE A 27 -29.96 3.51 -23.91
C ILE A 27 -29.74 3.72 -22.41
N SER A 28 -29.51 4.96 -21.96
CA SER A 28 -29.25 5.25 -20.56
C SER A 28 -30.46 4.94 -19.67
N ILE A 29 -31.67 5.29 -20.10
CA ILE A 29 -32.91 5.00 -19.36
C ILE A 29 -33.15 3.50 -19.26
N LEU A 30 -33.04 2.77 -20.39
CA LEU A 30 -33.28 1.33 -20.41
C LEU A 30 -32.24 0.59 -19.56
N LEU A 31 -30.98 0.98 -19.66
CA LEU A 31 -29.90 0.37 -18.89
C LEU A 31 -30.06 0.69 -17.40
N PHE A 32 -30.42 1.91 -17.03
CA PHE A 32 -30.72 2.26 -15.64
C PHE A 32 -31.95 1.50 -15.10
N ALA A 33 -33.00 1.33 -15.90
CA ALA A 33 -34.19 0.58 -15.49
C ALA A 33 -33.88 -0.90 -15.22
N VAL A 34 -33.08 -1.54 -16.09
CA VAL A 34 -32.64 -2.93 -15.89
C VAL A 34 -31.76 -3.05 -14.64
N LEU A 35 -30.78 -2.17 -14.47
CA LEU A 35 -29.92 -2.17 -13.28
C LEU A 35 -30.72 -1.93 -12.00
N ALA A 36 -31.64 -0.97 -12.00
CA ALA A 36 -32.50 -0.68 -10.86
C ALA A 36 -33.40 -1.88 -10.52
N PHE A 37 -34.00 -2.54 -11.52
CA PHE A 37 -34.82 -3.73 -11.30
C PHE A 37 -34.03 -4.85 -10.61
N LEU A 38 -32.79 -5.12 -11.06
CA LEU A 38 -31.92 -6.10 -10.43
C LEU A 38 -31.48 -5.67 -9.02
N ALA A 39 -31.17 -4.39 -8.82
CA ALA A 39 -30.79 -3.86 -7.52
C ALA A 39 -31.92 -3.99 -6.48
N PHE A 40 -33.20 -3.87 -6.87
CA PHE A 40 -34.34 -4.07 -5.96
C PHE A 40 -34.50 -5.51 -5.47
N GLN A 41 -33.88 -6.49 -6.13
CA GLN A 41 -33.91 -7.90 -5.70
C GLN A 41 -32.85 -8.21 -4.63
N LEU A 42 -31.93 -7.29 -4.36
CA LEU A 42 -30.82 -7.49 -3.42
C LEU A 42 -31.30 -7.52 -1.97
N LYS A 43 -30.87 -8.53 -1.21
CA LYS A 43 -31.14 -8.62 0.24
C LYS A 43 -30.03 -7.95 1.04
N ILE A 44 -30.40 -7.14 2.03
CA ILE A 44 -29.43 -6.47 2.93
C ILE A 44 -29.32 -7.26 4.23
N GLU A 45 -28.13 -7.73 4.55
CA GLU A 45 -27.81 -8.40 5.82
C GLU A 45 -27.11 -7.43 6.77
N ASN A 46 -27.43 -7.48 8.07
CA ASN A 46 -26.90 -6.54 9.08
C ASN A 46 -26.16 -7.25 10.22
N ASP A 47 -25.53 -8.39 9.96
CA ASP A 47 -24.85 -9.20 10.97
C ASP A 47 -23.39 -8.75 11.18
N LEU A 48 -23.09 -8.26 12.39
CA LEU A 48 -21.76 -7.80 12.82
C LEU A 48 -20.80 -8.96 13.14
N SER A 49 -21.30 -10.17 13.41
CA SER A 49 -20.44 -11.33 13.73
C SER A 49 -19.56 -11.74 12.53
N LYS A 50 -19.99 -11.41 11.31
CA LYS A 50 -19.27 -11.63 10.05
C LYS A 50 -18.07 -10.69 9.81
N LEU A 51 -17.77 -9.75 10.73
CA LEU A 51 -16.51 -8.97 10.68
C LEU A 51 -15.29 -9.83 11.06
N ILE A 52 -15.51 -10.95 11.75
CA ILE A 52 -14.44 -11.80 12.26
C ILE A 52 -14.03 -12.79 11.16
N PRO A 53 -12.75 -12.81 10.75
CA PRO A 53 -12.29 -13.69 9.68
C PRO A 53 -12.40 -15.17 10.08
N GLY A 54 -12.94 -15.98 9.16
CA GLY A 54 -13.14 -17.42 9.35
C GLY A 54 -11.82 -18.18 9.26
N ASN A 55 -11.27 -18.57 10.40
CA ASN A 55 -10.32 -19.68 10.48
C ASN A 55 -11.05 -20.84 11.18
N SER A 56 -10.82 -22.08 10.75
CA SER A 56 -11.42 -23.29 11.33
C SER A 56 -11.30 -23.39 12.86
N SER A 57 -10.28 -22.76 13.46
CA SER A 57 -10.10 -22.66 14.91
C SER A 57 -11.00 -21.61 15.56
N LEU A 58 -11.22 -20.46 14.90
CA LEU A 58 -12.15 -19.41 15.35
C LEU A 58 -13.61 -19.82 15.15
N GLU A 59 -13.93 -20.55 14.10
CA GLU A 59 -15.27 -21.13 13.88
C GLU A 59 -15.63 -22.11 15.00
N LYS A 60 -14.71 -22.99 15.39
CA LYS A 60 -14.90 -23.87 16.56
C LYS A 60 -15.07 -23.08 17.85
N ILE A 61 -14.28 -22.03 18.07
CA ILE A 61 -14.44 -21.17 19.25
C ILE A 61 -15.81 -20.47 19.25
N ASN A 62 -16.27 -19.97 18.10
CA ASN A 62 -17.59 -19.34 17.98
C ASN A 62 -18.74 -20.35 18.17
N GLU A 63 -18.61 -21.57 17.63
CA GLU A 63 -19.56 -22.67 17.84
C GLU A 63 -19.62 -23.09 19.33
N LEU A 64 -18.47 -23.14 20.00
CA LEU A 64 -18.36 -23.41 21.43
C LEU A 64 -18.89 -22.26 22.29
N GLN A 65 -18.70 -21.01 21.86
CA GLN A 65 -19.27 -19.85 22.53
C GLN A 65 -20.80 -19.81 22.41
N ALA A 66 -21.35 -20.03 21.22
CA ALA A 66 -22.80 -20.09 20.98
C ALA A 66 -23.46 -21.23 21.78
N SER A 67 -22.79 -22.39 21.88
CA SER A 67 -23.30 -23.53 22.66
C SER A 67 -23.19 -23.37 24.17
N SER A 68 -22.33 -22.47 24.68
CA SER A 68 -22.19 -22.21 26.12
C SER A 68 -23.38 -21.48 26.74
N GLY A 69 -24.14 -20.73 25.94
CA GLY A 69 -25.24 -19.88 26.42
C GLY A 69 -24.82 -18.80 27.43
N LEU A 70 -23.52 -18.58 27.67
CA LEU A 70 -22.99 -17.64 28.67
C LEU A 70 -22.92 -16.20 28.14
N TYR A 71 -22.70 -16.03 26.84
CA TYR A 71 -22.57 -14.71 26.19
C TYR A 71 -23.89 -14.16 25.61
N ASP A 72 -24.92 -15.00 25.52
CA ASP A 72 -26.22 -14.69 24.91
C ASP A 72 -27.31 -14.31 25.94
N LYS A 73 -26.94 -14.19 27.21
CA LYS A 73 -27.87 -13.84 28.29
C LYS A 73 -28.14 -12.34 28.31
N ILE A 74 -29.42 -12.00 28.40
CA ILE A 74 -29.85 -10.67 28.79
C ILE A 74 -29.92 -10.65 30.31
N ILE A 75 -29.24 -9.68 30.91
CA ILE A 75 -29.18 -9.49 32.35
C ILE A 75 -30.07 -8.30 32.70
N PHE A 76 -31.03 -8.54 33.57
CA PHE A 76 -31.79 -7.52 34.27
C PHE A 76 -31.21 -7.35 35.66
N LYS A 77 -30.99 -6.09 36.08
CA LYS A 77 -30.64 -5.72 37.45
C LYS A 77 -31.67 -4.72 37.95
N ILE A 78 -32.35 -5.07 39.04
CA ILE A 78 -33.25 -4.16 39.74
C ILE A 78 -32.51 -3.70 41.00
N LYS A 79 -32.21 -2.41 41.11
CA LYS A 79 -31.43 -1.82 42.20
C LYS A 79 -32.28 -0.88 43.03
N SER A 80 -32.26 -1.10 44.33
CA SER A 80 -32.90 -0.24 45.33
C SER A 80 -31.86 0.70 45.98
N PRO A 81 -32.24 1.94 46.34
CA PRO A 81 -31.37 2.84 47.13
C PRO A 81 -31.09 2.32 48.54
N SER A 82 -31.96 1.47 49.11
CA SER A 82 -31.81 0.79 50.40
C SER A 82 -32.06 -0.71 50.26
N ALA A 83 -31.43 -1.54 51.07
CA ALA A 83 -31.73 -2.98 51.11
C ALA A 83 -33.18 -3.16 51.59
N ASP A 84 -34.04 -3.65 50.69
CA ASP A 84 -35.48 -3.87 50.89
C ASP A 84 -35.86 -5.11 50.08
N ASP A 85 -35.68 -6.27 50.71
CA ASP A 85 -35.81 -7.58 50.06
C ASP A 85 -37.23 -7.81 49.54
N GLU A 86 -38.26 -7.44 50.31
CA GLU A 86 -39.67 -7.63 49.90
C GLU A 86 -40.01 -6.85 48.64
N LYS A 87 -39.58 -5.58 48.57
CA LYS A 87 -39.84 -4.73 47.40
C LYS A 87 -39.05 -5.17 46.17
N LEU A 88 -37.81 -5.64 46.36
CA LEU A 88 -36.98 -6.17 45.28
C LEU A 88 -37.52 -7.50 44.74
N ILE A 89 -38.00 -8.40 45.61
CA ILE A 89 -38.66 -9.66 45.25
C ILE A 89 -39.95 -9.38 44.46
N ALA A 90 -40.82 -8.51 44.97
CA ALA A 90 -42.06 -8.14 44.28
C ALA A 90 -41.81 -7.52 42.89
N ALA A 91 -40.73 -6.74 42.74
CA ALA A 91 -40.31 -6.19 41.46
C ALA A 91 -39.73 -7.26 40.52
N ALA A 92 -39.03 -8.26 41.05
CA ALA A 92 -38.51 -9.39 40.28
C ALA A 92 -39.64 -10.30 39.78
N ASP A 93 -40.66 -10.57 40.59
CA ASP A 93 -41.86 -11.33 40.18
C ASP A 93 -42.65 -10.59 39.10
N PHE A 94 -42.81 -9.29 39.27
CA PHE A 94 -43.46 -8.46 38.26
C PHE A 94 -42.66 -8.44 36.94
N LEU A 95 -41.33 -8.39 37.02
CA LEU A 95 -40.45 -8.53 35.85
C LEU A 95 -40.64 -9.90 35.18
N GLU A 96 -40.68 -10.99 35.94
CA GLU A 96 -40.92 -12.35 35.44
C GLU A 96 -42.27 -12.44 34.71
N GLN A 97 -43.33 -11.89 35.30
CA GLN A 97 -44.65 -11.81 34.68
C GLN A 97 -44.59 -11.08 33.34
N LYS A 98 -43.92 -9.92 33.27
CA LYS A 98 -43.81 -9.15 32.01
C LYS A 98 -42.96 -9.83 30.94
N ILE A 99 -41.89 -10.52 31.34
CA ILE A 99 -41.12 -11.34 30.39
C ILE A 99 -41.98 -12.50 29.88
N ASN A 100 -42.73 -13.19 30.73
CA ASN A 100 -43.61 -14.27 30.31
C ASN A 100 -44.78 -13.77 29.43
N GLU A 101 -45.36 -12.60 29.69
CA GLU A 101 -46.42 -12.03 28.86
C GLU A 101 -45.93 -11.66 27.44
N LYS A 102 -44.70 -11.15 27.32
CA LYS A 102 -44.25 -10.47 26.08
C LYS A 102 -43.13 -11.17 25.33
N LEU A 103 -42.33 -12.00 26.00
CA LEU A 103 -41.12 -12.62 25.46
C LEU A 103 -41.16 -14.16 25.45
N GLN A 104 -42.15 -14.81 26.09
CA GLN A 104 -42.26 -16.28 26.16
C GLN A 104 -42.05 -17.04 24.83
N PRO A 105 -42.61 -16.63 23.66
CA PRO A 105 -42.37 -17.36 22.42
C PRO A 105 -40.90 -17.33 21.95
N LEU A 106 -40.14 -16.33 22.42
CA LEU A 106 -38.77 -16.02 21.99
C LEU A 106 -37.71 -16.40 23.05
N THR A 107 -38.11 -16.67 24.29
CA THR A 107 -37.23 -17.08 25.39
C THR A 107 -37.04 -18.59 25.41
N LYS A 108 -35.79 -19.02 25.59
CA LYS A 108 -35.41 -20.42 25.86
C LYS A 108 -35.50 -20.71 27.36
N GLU A 109 -35.09 -19.75 28.19
CA GLU A 109 -35.01 -19.91 29.64
C GLU A 109 -35.08 -18.54 30.34
N ILE A 110 -35.70 -18.50 31.51
CA ILE A 110 -35.77 -17.34 32.39
C ILE A 110 -35.32 -17.82 33.78
N LYS A 111 -34.24 -17.25 34.33
CA LYS A 111 -33.74 -17.54 35.67
C LYS A 111 -33.84 -16.29 36.52
N ILE A 112 -34.90 -16.23 37.32
CA ILE A 112 -35.18 -15.16 38.29
C ILE A 112 -35.27 -15.77 39.68
N HIS A 113 -35.96 -16.90 39.77
CA HIS A 113 -36.07 -17.75 40.95
C HIS A 113 -35.37 -19.10 40.71
N ILE A 114 -34.60 -19.59 41.70
CA ILE A 114 -34.01 -20.93 41.74
C ILE A 114 -34.87 -21.77 42.66
N ASP A 115 -35.37 -22.88 42.14
CA ASP A 115 -36.19 -23.83 42.90
C ASP A 115 -35.36 -24.49 44.01
N GLU A 116 -35.64 -24.12 45.26
CA GLU A 116 -35.00 -24.69 46.44
C GLU A 116 -35.26 -26.20 46.56
N THR A 117 -36.34 -26.74 45.96
CA THR A 117 -36.64 -28.17 46.00
C THR A 117 -35.63 -29.01 45.20
N SER A 118 -35.12 -28.48 44.09
CA SER A 118 -34.11 -29.15 43.24
C SER A 118 -32.78 -29.38 43.97
N PHE A 119 -32.46 -28.59 44.99
CA PHE A 119 -31.26 -28.80 45.80
C PHE A 119 -31.36 -30.05 46.69
N PHE A 120 -32.57 -30.38 47.16
CA PHE A 120 -32.81 -31.59 47.93
C PHE A 120 -32.70 -32.84 47.05
N ASP A 121 -33.16 -32.77 45.80
CA ASP A 121 -33.05 -33.87 44.84
C ASP A 121 -31.58 -34.19 44.52
N VAL A 122 -30.76 -33.15 44.29
CA VAL A 122 -29.30 -33.29 44.15
C VAL A 122 -28.68 -33.94 45.39
N GLN A 123 -29.04 -33.47 46.58
CA GLN A 123 -28.53 -34.07 47.83
C GLN A 123 -28.90 -35.54 47.92
N GLU A 124 -30.15 -35.89 47.66
CA GLU A 124 -30.64 -37.26 47.75
C GLU A 124 -29.88 -38.16 46.78
N THR A 125 -29.73 -37.71 45.53
CA THR A 125 -28.94 -38.41 44.51
C THR A 125 -27.49 -38.61 44.92
N VAL A 126 -26.85 -37.59 45.53
CA VAL A 126 -25.48 -37.69 46.06
C VAL A 126 -25.40 -38.66 47.24
N ALA A 127 -26.33 -38.60 48.18
CA ALA A 127 -26.35 -39.48 49.36
C ALA A 127 -26.56 -40.96 48.96
N GLN A 128 -27.45 -41.22 48.00
CA GLN A 128 -27.72 -42.57 47.50
C GLN A 128 -26.54 -43.19 46.74
N ASN A 129 -25.64 -42.36 46.20
CA ASN A 129 -24.49 -42.76 45.38
C ASN A 129 -23.16 -42.23 45.95
N LEU A 130 -23.09 -42.03 47.27
CA LEU A 130 -22.02 -41.31 47.95
C LEU A 130 -20.59 -41.68 47.51
N PRO A 131 -20.20 -42.98 47.39
CA PRO A 131 -18.84 -43.35 47.02
C PRO A 131 -18.38 -42.80 45.66
N CYS A 132 -19.30 -42.55 44.73
CA CYS A 132 -18.98 -41.98 43.42
C CYS A 132 -18.46 -40.54 43.51
N PHE A 133 -18.79 -39.80 44.58
CA PHE A 133 -18.45 -38.38 44.75
C PHE A 133 -17.30 -38.12 45.73
N LEU A 134 -16.79 -39.15 46.41
CA LEU A 134 -15.72 -39.00 47.40
C LEU A 134 -14.33 -38.96 46.76
N ASP A 135 -13.46 -38.07 47.25
CA ASP A 135 -12.05 -38.03 46.91
C ASP A 135 -11.13 -38.27 48.12
N SER A 136 -9.82 -38.27 47.89
CA SER A 136 -8.82 -38.53 48.93
C SER A 136 -8.89 -37.60 50.15
N SER A 137 -9.40 -36.38 50.01
CA SER A 137 -9.55 -35.42 51.11
C SER A 137 -10.72 -35.78 52.02
N ASP A 138 -11.80 -36.32 51.46
CA ASP A 138 -12.97 -36.76 52.23
C ASP A 138 -12.63 -37.94 53.12
N TYR A 139 -11.77 -38.86 52.67
CA TYR A 139 -11.32 -40.00 53.47
C TYR A 139 -10.49 -39.57 54.68
N LYS A 140 -9.70 -38.49 54.60
CA LYS A 140 -9.01 -37.91 55.76
C LYS A 140 -10.00 -37.34 56.78
N ARG A 141 -11.09 -36.75 56.32
CA ARG A 141 -12.18 -36.26 57.17
C ARG A 141 -12.94 -37.43 57.81
N LEU A 142 -13.20 -38.51 57.06
CA LEU A 142 -13.75 -39.75 57.59
C LEU A 142 -12.85 -40.36 58.65
N ASP A 143 -11.53 -40.42 58.43
CA ASP A 143 -10.58 -40.90 59.43
C ASP A 143 -10.63 -40.04 60.71
N THR A 144 -10.77 -38.71 60.58
CA THR A 144 -10.94 -37.81 61.72
C THR A 144 -12.26 -38.05 62.47
N LEU A 145 -13.36 -38.31 61.75
CA LEU A 145 -14.64 -38.68 62.35
C LEU A 145 -14.55 -40.00 63.11
N LEU A 146 -13.75 -40.96 62.65
CA LEU A 146 -13.58 -42.26 63.30
C LEU A 146 -12.79 -42.21 64.62
N LEU A 147 -12.04 -41.11 64.88
CA LEU A 147 -11.26 -40.91 66.10
C LEU A 147 -12.15 -40.50 67.29
N GLY A 148 -11.89 -41.10 68.46
CA GLY A 148 -12.56 -40.75 69.72
C GLY A 148 -14.09 -40.89 69.65
N ASP A 149 -14.78 -39.91 70.24
CA ASP A 149 -16.24 -39.79 70.34
C ASP A 149 -16.86 -38.83 69.31
N ASN A 150 -16.10 -38.43 68.28
CA ASN A 150 -16.52 -37.44 67.28
C ASN A 150 -17.84 -37.80 66.57
N ILE A 151 -18.10 -39.10 66.35
CA ILE A 151 -19.37 -39.61 65.81
C ILE A 151 -20.54 -39.26 66.73
N ALA A 152 -20.40 -39.51 68.03
CA ALA A 152 -21.43 -39.23 69.02
C ALA A 152 -21.69 -37.73 69.13
N THR A 153 -20.64 -36.91 69.22
CA THR A 153 -20.76 -35.45 69.25
C THR A 153 -21.44 -34.90 68.00
N LYS A 154 -21.10 -35.42 66.81
CA LYS A 154 -21.68 -34.92 65.54
C LYS A 154 -23.16 -35.26 65.43
N ILE A 155 -23.55 -36.49 65.78
CA ILE A 155 -24.95 -36.92 65.79
C ILE A 155 -25.76 -36.12 66.81
N GLN A 156 -25.23 -35.91 68.01
CA GLN A 156 -25.88 -35.13 69.07
C GLN A 156 -26.13 -33.68 68.61
N ASN A 157 -25.12 -33.01 68.05
CA ASN A 157 -25.28 -31.64 67.54
C ASN A 157 -26.35 -31.54 66.43
N ASN A 158 -26.36 -32.51 65.50
CA ASN A 158 -27.37 -32.54 64.43
C ASN A 158 -28.77 -32.85 64.99
N ALA A 159 -28.89 -33.70 66.01
CA ALA A 159 -30.16 -33.98 66.69
C ALA A 159 -30.70 -32.77 67.45
N GLU A 160 -29.83 -31.99 68.11
CA GLU A 160 -30.21 -30.73 68.75
C GLU A 160 -30.69 -29.69 67.74
N LEU A 161 -30.05 -29.60 66.57
CA LEU A 161 -30.50 -28.75 65.46
C LEU A 161 -31.91 -29.13 64.98
N LEU A 162 -32.27 -30.41 64.94
CA LEU A 162 -33.62 -30.87 64.56
C LEU A 162 -34.72 -30.40 65.52
N ASN A 163 -34.37 -30.07 66.76
CA ASN A 163 -35.31 -29.54 67.76
C ASN A 163 -35.49 -28.02 67.68
N THR A 164 -34.77 -27.33 66.78
CA THR A 164 -34.90 -25.88 66.55
C THR A 164 -35.88 -25.58 65.41
N ILE A 165 -36.34 -24.32 65.29
CA ILE A 165 -37.21 -23.86 64.19
C ILE A 165 -36.50 -24.03 62.83
N SER A 166 -35.18 -23.77 62.77
CA SER A 166 -34.34 -24.05 61.60
C SER A 166 -34.20 -25.56 61.29
N GLY A 167 -34.44 -26.41 62.29
CA GLY A 167 -34.43 -27.87 62.18
C GLY A 167 -35.55 -28.46 61.33
N ILE A 168 -36.68 -27.74 61.17
CA ILE A 168 -37.82 -28.19 60.38
C ILE A 168 -37.44 -28.34 58.89
N GLY A 169 -36.69 -27.36 58.34
CA GLY A 169 -36.13 -27.44 56.99
C GLY A 169 -34.95 -28.41 56.88
N ALA A 170 -34.12 -28.48 57.94
CA ALA A 170 -32.96 -29.36 57.97
C ALA A 170 -33.30 -30.85 58.21
N LYS A 171 -34.56 -31.17 58.52
CA LYS A 171 -35.03 -32.54 58.78
C LYS A 171 -34.73 -33.49 57.63
N ARG A 172 -34.99 -33.07 56.38
CA ARG A 172 -34.69 -33.90 55.20
C ARG A 172 -33.19 -34.15 55.04
N PHE A 173 -32.35 -33.18 55.40
CA PHE A 173 -30.89 -33.31 55.34
C PHE A 173 -30.36 -34.35 56.34
N PHE A 174 -30.74 -34.20 57.61
CA PHE A 174 -30.16 -35.02 58.68
C PHE A 174 -30.79 -36.40 58.81
N VAL A 175 -32.03 -36.59 58.36
CA VAL A 175 -32.66 -37.93 58.33
C VAL A 175 -32.01 -38.80 57.26
N ASN A 176 -31.70 -38.26 56.07
CA ASN A 176 -31.06 -39.05 55.01
C ASN A 176 -29.54 -39.20 55.22
N ASP A 177 -28.91 -38.29 55.97
CA ASP A 177 -27.48 -38.33 56.28
C ASP A 177 -27.16 -37.76 57.68
N PRO A 178 -27.33 -38.56 58.76
CA PRO A 178 -27.16 -38.13 60.14
C PRO A 178 -25.75 -37.65 60.49
N LEU A 179 -24.74 -38.11 59.74
CA LEU A 179 -23.34 -37.75 59.94
C LEU A 179 -22.89 -36.60 59.03
N GLY A 180 -23.70 -36.23 58.03
CA GLY A 180 -23.37 -35.21 57.04
C GLY A 180 -22.19 -35.63 56.14
N LEU A 181 -22.13 -36.91 55.75
CA LEU A 181 -21.12 -37.44 54.84
C LEU A 181 -21.27 -36.88 53.41
N SER A 182 -22.50 -36.81 52.91
CA SER A 182 -22.86 -36.19 51.61
C SER A 182 -22.58 -34.69 51.58
N LEU A 183 -22.60 -34.03 52.74
CA LEU A 183 -22.37 -32.59 52.87
C LEU A 183 -20.94 -32.19 52.47
N ALA A 184 -19.97 -33.11 52.55
CA ALA A 184 -18.62 -32.90 52.04
C ALA A 184 -18.60 -32.77 50.51
N SER A 185 -19.33 -33.64 49.81
CA SER A 185 -19.48 -33.59 48.35
C SER A 185 -20.32 -32.38 47.91
N LEU A 186 -21.39 -32.04 48.63
CA LEU A 186 -22.21 -30.85 48.35
C LEU A 186 -21.44 -29.54 48.51
N LYS A 187 -20.51 -29.45 49.47
CA LYS A 187 -19.65 -28.28 49.62
C LYS A 187 -18.74 -28.07 48.40
N LYS A 188 -18.35 -29.15 47.70
CA LYS A 188 -17.61 -29.03 46.43
C LYS A 188 -18.49 -28.48 45.32
N MET A 189 -19.79 -28.74 45.35
CA MET A 189 -20.74 -28.18 44.37
C MET A 189 -20.92 -26.66 44.55
N GLN A 190 -20.70 -26.11 45.75
CA GLN A 190 -20.65 -24.65 45.96
C GLN A 190 -19.50 -23.99 45.18
N SER A 191 -18.43 -24.72 44.85
CA SER A 191 -17.34 -24.20 44.00
C SER A 191 -17.76 -23.93 42.55
N LEU A 192 -18.94 -24.40 42.13
CA LEU A 192 -19.54 -24.03 40.85
C LEU A 192 -20.04 -22.57 40.82
N GLN A 193 -20.18 -21.91 41.97
CA GLN A 193 -20.52 -20.48 42.03
C GLN A 193 -19.29 -19.63 41.65
N VAL A 194 -19.40 -18.97 40.49
CA VAL A 194 -18.29 -18.27 39.83
C VAL A 194 -17.96 -16.92 40.49
N ASP A 195 -18.92 -16.27 41.15
CA ASP A 195 -18.73 -14.95 41.78
C ASP A 195 -19.25 -14.96 43.22
N ASP A 196 -18.41 -14.55 44.18
CA ASP A 196 -18.73 -14.50 45.62
C ASP A 196 -19.67 -13.32 45.96
N ARG A 197 -19.96 -12.45 44.98
CA ARG A 197 -20.79 -11.25 45.14
C ARG A 197 -22.27 -11.46 44.77
N ILE A 198 -22.67 -12.70 44.47
CA ILE A 198 -24.06 -13.09 44.25
C ILE A 198 -24.46 -14.07 45.34
N GLU A 199 -25.47 -13.72 46.10
CA GLU A 199 -26.04 -14.57 47.15
C GLU A 199 -27.46 -15.00 46.77
N LEU A 200 -27.82 -16.23 47.14
CA LEU A 200 -29.19 -16.72 46.99
C LEU A 200 -29.97 -16.39 48.26
N ASN A 201 -31.03 -15.60 48.14
CA ASN A 201 -31.92 -15.25 49.26
C ASN A 201 -33.38 -15.48 48.84
N ASN A 202 -34.10 -16.34 49.58
CA ASN A 202 -35.47 -16.76 49.30
C ASN A 202 -35.70 -17.22 47.85
N GLY A 203 -34.75 -17.97 47.29
CA GLY A 203 -34.78 -18.41 45.88
C GLY A 203 -34.38 -17.35 44.84
N TYR A 204 -34.16 -16.08 45.19
CA TYR A 204 -33.75 -15.02 44.24
C TYR A 204 -32.25 -14.74 44.31
N LEU A 205 -31.69 -14.28 43.18
CA LEU A 205 -30.27 -13.93 43.06
C LEU A 205 -30.05 -12.46 43.49
N PHE A 206 -29.55 -12.26 44.70
CA PHE A 206 -29.19 -10.96 45.25
C PHE A 206 -27.71 -10.65 45.06
N THR A 207 -27.37 -9.37 45.01
CA THR A 207 -25.99 -8.90 45.17
C THR A 207 -25.57 -8.97 46.64
N ASP A 208 -24.28 -9.17 46.93
CA ASP A 208 -23.71 -9.25 48.28
C ASP A 208 -24.06 -8.05 49.19
N ASP A 209 -24.30 -6.88 48.60
CA ASP A 209 -24.75 -5.69 49.32
C ASP A 209 -26.25 -5.68 49.68
N GLY A 210 -27.02 -6.70 49.25
CA GLY A 210 -28.46 -6.84 49.47
C GLY A 210 -29.32 -5.80 48.74
N LYS A 211 -28.75 -4.98 47.86
CA LYS A 211 -29.47 -3.83 47.25
C LYS A 211 -29.99 -4.09 45.86
N SER A 212 -29.62 -5.22 45.24
CA SER A 212 -30.05 -5.52 43.88
C SER A 212 -30.46 -6.98 43.72
N VAL A 213 -31.48 -7.21 42.89
CA VAL A 213 -31.85 -8.54 42.38
C VAL A 213 -31.46 -8.65 40.92
N LEU A 214 -30.92 -9.81 40.55
CA LEU A 214 -30.47 -10.16 39.21
C LEU A 214 -31.41 -11.17 38.56
N ALA A 215 -31.67 -10.98 37.28
CA ALA A 215 -32.52 -11.84 36.47
C ALA A 215 -31.81 -12.13 35.14
N PHE A 216 -31.71 -13.40 34.77
CA PHE A 216 -31.04 -13.85 33.55
C PHE A 216 -32.04 -14.42 32.56
N VAL A 217 -32.05 -13.88 31.35
CA VAL A 217 -32.95 -14.32 30.28
C VAL A 217 -32.13 -14.84 29.11
N THR A 218 -32.37 -16.10 28.73
CA THR A 218 -31.74 -16.73 27.57
C THR A 218 -32.74 -16.74 26.41
N LEU A 219 -32.37 -16.19 25.26
CA LEU A 219 -33.20 -16.20 24.06
C LEU A 219 -33.00 -17.48 23.23
N LYS A 220 -33.96 -17.79 22.36
CA LYS A 220 -33.81 -18.84 21.33
C LYS A 220 -32.88 -18.38 20.20
N ASP A 221 -32.06 -19.28 19.67
CA ASP A 221 -31.02 -18.98 18.66
C ASP A 221 -31.58 -18.31 17.39
N SER A 222 -32.82 -18.62 16.99
CA SER A 222 -33.48 -18.05 15.80
C SER A 222 -33.82 -16.57 15.90
N VAL A 223 -33.80 -15.99 17.11
CA VAL A 223 -34.29 -14.64 17.40
C VAL A 223 -33.21 -13.58 17.18
N GLN A 224 -31.93 -13.94 17.35
CA GLN A 224 -30.81 -12.99 17.30
C GLN A 224 -30.55 -12.38 15.91
N ALA A 225 -30.92 -13.07 14.82
CA ALA A 225 -30.59 -12.64 13.46
C ALA A 225 -31.75 -11.94 12.71
N GLN A 226 -33.00 -12.34 12.92
CA GLN A 226 -34.14 -11.85 12.11
C GLN A 226 -35.05 -10.85 12.84
N ASN A 227 -35.16 -10.92 14.17
CA ASN A 227 -36.12 -10.12 14.97
C ASN A 227 -35.48 -9.25 16.06
N ALA A 228 -34.16 -9.00 15.99
CA ALA A 228 -33.39 -8.26 17.00
C ALA A 228 -34.01 -6.90 17.39
N ASP A 229 -34.44 -6.10 16.40
CA ASP A 229 -35.01 -4.78 16.63
C ASP A 229 -36.32 -4.85 17.44
N GLN A 230 -37.16 -5.86 17.15
CA GLN A 230 -38.43 -6.09 17.84
C GLN A 230 -38.18 -6.54 19.29
N VAL A 231 -37.23 -7.44 19.50
CA VAL A 231 -36.88 -7.96 20.83
C VAL A 231 -36.32 -6.85 21.71
N VAL A 232 -35.42 -6.02 21.18
CA VAL A 232 -34.88 -4.88 21.95
C VAL A 232 -35.98 -3.87 22.30
N ALA A 233 -36.93 -3.61 21.40
CA ALA A 233 -38.07 -2.76 21.71
C ALA A 233 -38.95 -3.35 22.84
N LEU A 234 -39.18 -4.66 22.84
CA LEU A 234 -39.90 -5.35 23.92
C LEU A 234 -39.14 -5.27 25.25
N LEU A 235 -37.83 -5.46 25.25
CA LEU A 235 -36.99 -5.34 26.46
C LEU A 235 -37.04 -3.94 27.07
N HIS A 236 -36.96 -2.88 26.24
CA HIS A 236 -37.13 -1.51 26.72
C HIS A 236 -38.55 -1.25 27.25
N THR A 237 -39.58 -1.85 26.63
CA THR A 237 -40.96 -1.75 27.11
C THR A 237 -41.10 -2.39 28.49
N ILE A 238 -40.59 -3.61 28.67
CA ILE A 238 -40.61 -4.33 29.96
C ILE A 238 -39.87 -3.53 31.03
N LYS A 239 -38.65 -3.05 30.72
CA LYS A 239 -37.89 -2.17 31.63
C LYS A 239 -38.72 -0.97 32.08
N THR A 240 -39.38 -0.29 31.14
CA THR A 240 -40.15 0.93 31.42
C THR A 240 -41.37 0.62 32.28
N GLU A 241 -42.05 -0.50 32.04
CA GLU A 241 -43.20 -0.93 32.85
C GLU A 241 -42.79 -1.25 34.29
N VAL A 242 -41.71 -2.02 34.48
CA VAL A 242 -41.19 -2.34 35.84
C VAL A 242 -40.75 -1.06 36.56
N ALA A 243 -40.06 -0.15 35.89
CA ALA A 243 -39.66 1.13 36.47
C ALA A 243 -40.84 2.08 36.76
N SER A 244 -41.95 1.95 36.02
CA SER A 244 -43.15 2.78 36.21
C SER A 244 -44.00 2.31 37.40
N GLU A 245 -44.06 0.99 37.63
CA GLU A 245 -44.74 0.38 38.77
C GLU A 245 -43.96 0.65 40.06
N TYR A 246 -42.64 0.49 40.02
CA TYR A 246 -41.74 0.67 41.16
C TYR A 246 -40.83 1.90 40.98
N LYS A 247 -41.40 3.10 41.17
CA LYS A 247 -40.75 4.40 40.90
C LYS A 247 -39.43 4.66 41.66
N ASP A 248 -39.23 4.00 42.80
CA ASP A 248 -38.02 4.17 43.63
C ASP A 248 -36.90 3.20 43.24
N LEU A 249 -37.15 2.27 42.31
CA LEU A 249 -36.20 1.26 41.87
C LEU A 249 -35.60 1.61 40.51
N ASN A 250 -34.30 1.39 40.37
CA ASN A 250 -33.59 1.55 39.11
C ASN A 250 -33.48 0.20 38.40
N VAL A 251 -34.03 0.11 37.18
CA VAL A 251 -33.98 -1.11 36.36
C VAL A 251 -32.94 -0.94 35.25
N TYR A 252 -31.97 -1.84 35.21
CA TYR A 252 -30.92 -1.89 34.19
C TYR A 252 -31.07 -3.17 33.37
N VAL A 253 -30.84 -3.04 32.06
CA VAL A 253 -30.88 -4.17 31.11
C VAL A 253 -29.62 -4.14 30.27
N TYR A 254 -28.87 -5.24 30.26
CA TYR A 254 -27.63 -5.37 29.52
C TYR A 254 -27.57 -6.71 28.79
N GLY A 255 -26.90 -6.75 27.64
CA GLY A 255 -26.69 -7.97 26.86
C GLY A 255 -26.09 -7.66 25.49
N GLY A 256 -25.43 -8.66 24.88
CA GLY A 256 -24.78 -8.52 23.57
C GLY A 256 -25.73 -8.03 22.47
N LEU A 257 -26.99 -8.46 22.50
CA LEU A 257 -28.04 -8.03 21.57
C LEU A 257 -28.31 -6.52 21.64
N LEU A 258 -28.35 -5.94 22.85
CA LEU A 258 -28.59 -4.50 23.03
C LEU A 258 -27.41 -3.64 22.54
N VAL A 259 -26.18 -4.13 22.75
CA VAL A 259 -24.96 -3.50 22.24
C VAL A 259 -24.93 -3.55 20.71
N ALA A 260 -25.19 -4.72 20.10
CA ALA A 260 -25.24 -4.89 18.65
C ALA A 260 -26.34 -4.02 18.01
N ASN A 261 -27.53 -3.94 18.60
CA ASN A 261 -28.60 -3.08 18.12
C ASN A 261 -28.23 -1.58 18.23
N SER A 262 -27.60 -1.15 19.34
CA SER A 262 -27.15 0.23 19.52
C SER A 262 -26.14 0.64 18.44
N ASN A 263 -25.18 -0.23 18.13
CA ASN A 263 -24.25 -0.09 17.01
C ASN A 263 -24.98 0.08 15.68
N LYS A 264 -25.89 -0.85 15.34
CA LYS A 264 -26.66 -0.85 14.09
C LYS A 264 -27.45 0.45 13.91
N VAL A 265 -28.25 0.84 14.90
CA VAL A 265 -29.09 2.04 14.85
C VAL A 265 -28.24 3.29 14.69
N GLN A 266 -27.13 3.39 15.43
CA GLN A 266 -26.26 4.55 15.33
C GLN A 266 -25.56 4.62 13.97
N LEU A 267 -25.06 3.49 13.46
CA LEU A 267 -24.39 3.43 12.16
C LEU A 267 -25.33 3.80 11.02
N GLN A 268 -26.61 3.40 11.06
CA GLN A 268 -27.61 3.82 10.09
C GLN A 268 -27.91 5.33 10.16
N LYS A 269 -28.03 5.90 11.36
CA LYS A 269 -28.23 7.35 11.55
C LYS A 269 -27.03 8.13 11.03
N ASP A 270 -25.82 7.72 11.39
CA ASP A 270 -24.58 8.36 10.95
C ASP A 270 -24.41 8.24 9.44
N THR A 271 -24.67 7.08 8.85
CA THR A 271 -24.63 6.88 7.39
C THR A 271 -25.56 7.85 6.66
N LYS A 272 -26.81 8.01 7.12
CA LYS A 272 -27.76 8.95 6.50
C LYS A 272 -27.26 10.39 6.63
N LEU A 273 -26.72 10.76 7.79
CA LEU A 273 -26.18 12.10 8.04
C LEU A 273 -24.97 12.38 7.14
N THR A 274 -23.98 11.50 7.14
CA THR A 274 -22.72 11.69 6.41
C THR A 274 -22.96 11.70 4.91
N LEU A 275 -23.78 10.78 4.38
CA LEU A 275 -24.16 10.79 2.97
C LEU A 275 -24.87 12.09 2.56
N SER A 276 -25.78 12.58 3.40
CA SER A 276 -26.50 13.85 3.13
C SER A 276 -25.53 15.03 3.10
N LEU A 277 -24.62 15.11 4.08
CA LEU A 277 -23.59 16.14 4.13
C LEU A 277 -22.65 16.06 2.92
N THR A 278 -22.26 14.87 2.49
CA THR A 278 -21.41 14.66 1.30
C THR A 278 -22.12 15.13 0.04
N ILE A 279 -23.38 14.76 -0.18
CA ILE A 279 -24.16 15.20 -1.35
C ILE A 279 -24.28 16.73 -1.36
N ILE A 280 -24.65 17.35 -0.23
CA ILE A 280 -24.74 18.82 -0.10
C ILE A 280 -23.39 19.46 -0.40
N GLY A 281 -22.31 18.93 0.18
CA GLY A 281 -20.94 19.42 -0.03
C GLY A 281 -20.52 19.34 -1.51
N ILE A 282 -20.78 18.22 -2.18
CA ILE A 282 -20.48 18.03 -3.61
C ILE A 282 -21.31 18.98 -4.47
N VAL A 283 -22.60 19.13 -4.18
CA VAL A 283 -23.48 20.08 -4.90
C VAL A 283 -22.96 21.51 -4.75
N LEU A 284 -22.58 21.93 -3.54
CA LEU A 284 -22.01 23.25 -3.30
C LEU A 284 -20.68 23.44 -4.03
N LEU A 285 -19.77 22.45 -3.93
CA LEU A 285 -18.47 22.47 -4.60
C LEU A 285 -18.62 22.64 -6.12
N THR A 286 -19.52 21.87 -6.73
CA THR A 286 -19.75 21.89 -8.18
C THR A 286 -20.45 23.19 -8.63
N LEU A 287 -21.38 23.73 -7.84
CA LEU A 287 -21.98 25.04 -8.09
C LEU A 287 -20.96 26.18 -8.00
N ILE A 288 -20.06 26.16 -7.00
CA ILE A 288 -19.01 27.17 -6.84
C ILE A 288 -17.99 27.10 -7.97
N SER A 289 -17.57 25.89 -8.34
CA SER A 289 -16.50 25.65 -9.32
C SER A 289 -16.93 25.96 -10.76
N PHE A 290 -18.15 25.54 -11.15
CA PHE A 290 -18.63 25.63 -12.54
C PHE A 290 -19.75 26.66 -12.75
N LYS A 291 -20.32 27.24 -11.69
CA LYS A 291 -21.31 28.35 -11.72
C LYS A 291 -22.54 28.09 -12.59
N ARG A 292 -22.96 26.85 -12.74
CA ARG A 292 -24.11 26.45 -13.57
C ARG A 292 -24.99 25.46 -12.80
N LYS A 293 -26.29 25.76 -12.69
CA LYS A 293 -27.28 24.95 -11.94
C LYS A 293 -27.43 23.51 -12.45
N ARG A 294 -27.10 23.24 -13.73
CA ARG A 294 -27.17 21.90 -14.33
C ARG A 294 -25.97 21.00 -14.03
N MET A 295 -24.83 21.57 -13.62
CA MET A 295 -23.58 20.81 -13.43
C MET A 295 -23.63 19.79 -12.30
N PRO A 296 -24.19 20.09 -11.10
CA PRO A 296 -24.26 19.10 -10.02
C PRO A 296 -24.97 17.81 -10.46
N PHE A 297 -26.08 17.95 -11.19
CA PHE A 297 -26.83 16.81 -11.72
C PHE A 297 -26.00 15.98 -12.73
N LEU A 298 -25.38 16.63 -13.71
CA LEU A 298 -24.57 15.93 -14.71
C LEU A 298 -23.34 15.25 -14.11
N MET A 299 -22.75 15.85 -13.07
CA MET A 299 -21.55 15.31 -12.42
C MET A 299 -21.86 14.15 -11.48
N LEU A 300 -23.04 14.13 -10.85
CA LEU A 300 -23.50 13.03 -10.00
C LEU A 300 -24.03 11.84 -10.81
N LEU A 301 -24.45 12.05 -12.07
CA LEU A 301 -25.05 11.01 -12.90
C LEU A 301 -24.17 9.74 -13.04
N PRO A 302 -22.85 9.83 -13.30
CA PRO A 302 -21.99 8.65 -13.35
C PRO A 302 -21.90 7.90 -12.01
N ALA A 303 -21.92 8.63 -10.89
CA ALA A 303 -21.87 8.01 -9.56
C ALA A 303 -23.18 7.27 -9.23
N VAL A 304 -24.34 7.88 -9.51
CA VAL A 304 -25.65 7.24 -9.34
C VAL A 304 -25.77 6.00 -10.22
N PHE A 305 -25.32 6.10 -11.47
CA PHE A 305 -25.25 4.97 -12.38
C PHE A 305 -24.32 3.86 -11.85
N GLY A 306 -23.13 4.23 -11.35
CA GLY A 306 -22.18 3.30 -10.76
C GLY A 306 -22.77 2.54 -9.58
N ILE A 307 -23.49 3.21 -8.68
CA ILE A 307 -24.13 2.57 -7.52
C ILE A 307 -25.19 1.57 -8.00
N ALA A 308 -26.05 1.95 -8.95
CA ALA A 308 -27.05 1.05 -9.51
C ALA A 308 -26.39 -0.17 -10.19
N PHE A 309 -25.29 0.07 -10.92
CA PHE A 309 -24.49 -0.97 -11.54
C PHE A 309 -23.91 -1.95 -10.51
N ALA A 310 -23.32 -1.44 -9.43
CA ALA A 310 -22.76 -2.27 -8.37
C ALA A 310 -23.81 -3.12 -7.68
N LEU A 311 -24.95 -2.53 -7.29
CA LEU A 311 -26.03 -3.26 -6.61
C LEU A 311 -26.60 -4.39 -7.48
N ALA A 312 -26.78 -4.12 -8.79
CA ALA A 312 -27.24 -5.13 -9.73
C ALA A 312 -26.24 -6.30 -9.86
N PHE A 313 -24.94 -6.01 -9.97
CA PHE A 313 -23.92 -7.06 -10.12
C PHE A 313 -23.64 -7.81 -8.82
N VAL A 314 -23.70 -7.15 -7.66
CA VAL A 314 -23.61 -7.83 -6.36
C VAL A 314 -24.79 -8.80 -6.20
N TYR A 315 -25.99 -8.41 -6.61
CA TYR A 315 -27.14 -9.33 -6.64
C TYR A 315 -26.87 -10.56 -7.54
N LEU A 316 -26.30 -10.36 -8.73
CA LEU A 316 -25.97 -11.46 -9.64
C LEU A 316 -24.85 -12.38 -9.14
N ILE A 317 -23.90 -11.85 -8.34
CA ILE A 317 -22.74 -12.62 -7.85
C ILE A 317 -23.08 -13.41 -6.59
N GLN A 318 -23.68 -12.77 -5.59
CA GLN A 318 -23.90 -13.37 -4.26
C GLN A 318 -25.30 -13.17 -3.69
N GLY A 319 -26.12 -12.27 -4.24
CA GLY A 319 -27.54 -12.10 -3.87
C GLY A 319 -27.82 -11.33 -2.57
N ASN A 320 -26.82 -11.17 -1.69
CA ASN A 320 -26.88 -10.38 -0.46
C ASN A 320 -25.72 -9.38 -0.36
N ILE A 321 -25.89 -8.34 0.45
CA ILE A 321 -24.82 -7.38 0.78
C ILE A 321 -24.93 -6.94 2.24
N SER A 322 -23.80 -6.73 2.90
CA SER A 322 -23.77 -6.08 4.21
C SER A 322 -24.29 -4.63 4.16
N GLY A 323 -25.20 -4.29 5.08
CA GLY A 323 -25.68 -2.92 5.27
C GLY A 323 -24.58 -1.93 5.67
N ILE A 324 -23.50 -2.41 6.29
CA ILE A 324 -22.33 -1.60 6.66
C ILE A 324 -21.55 -1.20 5.39
N SER A 325 -21.40 -2.11 4.44
CA SER A 325 -20.73 -1.86 3.16
C SER A 325 -21.48 -0.83 2.31
N LEU A 326 -22.82 -0.86 2.34
CA LEU A 326 -23.68 0.18 1.77
C LEU A 326 -23.50 1.54 2.47
N GLY A 327 -23.30 1.53 3.79
CA GLY A 327 -23.09 2.76 4.58
C GLY A 327 -21.79 3.50 4.25
N ALA A 328 -20.78 2.78 3.76
CA ALA A 328 -19.58 3.37 3.19
C ALA A 328 -19.80 4.04 1.82
N GLY A 329 -21.03 4.07 1.30
CA GLY A 329 -21.39 4.74 0.03
C GLY A 329 -21.03 6.23 -0.03
N ALA A 330 -20.98 6.93 1.11
CA ALA A 330 -20.50 8.33 1.16
C ALA A 330 -19.03 8.45 0.72
N VAL A 331 -18.21 7.46 1.05
CA VAL A 331 -16.80 7.36 0.62
C VAL A 331 -16.73 7.17 -0.89
N VAL A 332 -17.45 6.16 -1.38
CA VAL A 332 -17.46 5.80 -2.82
C VAL A 332 -18.00 6.97 -3.66
N LEU A 333 -18.99 7.71 -3.16
CA LEU A 333 -19.51 8.90 -3.82
C LEU A 333 -18.46 10.01 -3.97
N GLY A 334 -17.66 10.25 -2.92
CA GLY A 334 -16.57 11.23 -2.95
C GLY A 334 -15.42 10.87 -3.91
N ILE A 335 -15.23 9.58 -4.20
CA ILE A 335 -14.23 9.10 -5.14
C ILE A 335 -14.77 9.13 -6.58
N THR A 336 -15.97 8.59 -6.81
CA THR A 336 -16.57 8.49 -8.15
C THR A 336 -16.81 9.84 -8.83
N ILE A 337 -17.13 10.88 -8.05
CA ILE A 337 -17.32 12.24 -8.57
C ILE A 337 -16.05 12.80 -9.23
N ASN A 338 -14.86 12.30 -8.86
CA ASN A 338 -13.58 12.74 -9.42
C ASN A 338 -13.53 12.52 -10.94
N PHE A 339 -14.12 11.43 -11.45
CA PHE A 339 -14.15 11.16 -12.89
C PHE A 339 -14.90 12.26 -13.66
N SER A 340 -16.04 12.70 -13.13
CA SER A 340 -16.81 13.82 -13.69
C SER A 340 -16.05 15.15 -13.55
N ILE A 341 -15.40 15.40 -12.41
CA ILE A 341 -14.61 16.62 -12.18
C ILE A 341 -13.48 16.71 -13.21
N HIS A 342 -12.70 15.65 -13.40
CA HIS A 342 -11.65 15.59 -14.42
C HIS A 342 -12.20 15.89 -15.81
N PHE A 343 -13.31 15.24 -16.19
CA PHE A 343 -13.95 15.46 -17.48
C PHE A 343 -14.37 16.93 -17.71
N PHE A 344 -15.14 17.51 -16.79
CA PHE A 344 -15.68 18.86 -16.97
C PHE A 344 -14.63 19.96 -16.80
N THR A 345 -13.60 19.77 -15.96
CA THR A 345 -12.50 20.73 -15.86
C THR A 345 -11.71 20.79 -17.18
N HIS A 346 -11.42 19.65 -17.82
CA HIS A 346 -10.77 19.65 -19.13
C HIS A 346 -11.67 20.19 -20.24
N LEU A 347 -12.97 19.87 -20.23
CA LEU A 347 -13.93 20.42 -21.19
C LEU A 347 -14.00 21.95 -21.11
N SER A 348 -13.86 22.52 -19.90
CA SER A 348 -13.85 23.98 -19.70
C SER A 348 -12.66 24.69 -20.31
N SER A 349 -11.53 23.99 -20.44
CA SER A 349 -10.30 24.53 -21.00
C SER A 349 -10.21 24.31 -22.50
N SER A 350 -10.61 23.13 -23.00
CA SER A 350 -10.51 22.80 -24.43
C SER A 350 -11.69 23.33 -25.26
N ASN A 351 -12.85 23.56 -24.64
CA ASN A 351 -14.13 23.86 -25.32
C ASN A 351 -14.49 22.85 -26.45
N ASN A 352 -13.88 21.66 -26.46
CA ASN A 352 -14.11 20.64 -27.48
C ASN A 352 -14.15 19.25 -26.84
N ILE A 353 -15.32 18.61 -26.94
CA ILE A 353 -15.55 17.27 -26.35
C ILE A 353 -14.62 16.22 -26.97
N ARG A 354 -14.33 16.29 -28.28
CA ARG A 354 -13.50 15.28 -28.96
C ARG A 354 -12.06 15.35 -28.48
N GLN A 355 -11.56 16.58 -28.35
CA GLN A 355 -10.24 16.84 -27.79
C GLN A 355 -10.17 16.37 -26.32
N THR A 356 -11.19 16.69 -25.52
CA THR A 356 -11.29 16.25 -24.12
C THR A 356 -11.22 14.72 -24.00
N ILE A 357 -11.97 13.99 -24.83
CA ILE A 357 -11.93 12.51 -24.87
C ILE A 357 -10.52 12.02 -25.24
N SER A 358 -9.89 12.62 -26.26
CA SER A 358 -8.56 12.20 -26.72
C SER A 358 -7.44 12.48 -25.73
N GLU A 359 -7.59 13.52 -24.90
CA GLU A 359 -6.63 13.87 -23.84
C GLU A 359 -6.86 13.02 -22.59
N LEU A 360 -8.12 12.81 -22.18
CA LEU A 360 -8.43 12.20 -20.90
C LEU A 360 -8.49 10.68 -20.89
N TRP A 361 -8.73 10.02 -22.03
CA TRP A 361 -8.99 8.58 -21.98
C TRP A 361 -7.85 7.79 -21.32
N MET A 362 -6.59 8.15 -21.58
CA MET A 362 -5.42 7.44 -21.03
C MET A 362 -5.25 7.68 -19.52
N PRO A 363 -5.12 8.93 -19.02
CA PRO A 363 -4.99 9.16 -17.59
C PRO A 363 -6.23 8.70 -16.81
N LEU A 364 -7.44 8.87 -17.35
CA LEU A 364 -8.67 8.44 -16.68
C LEU A 364 -8.80 6.91 -16.63
N THR A 365 -8.50 6.19 -17.71
CA THR A 365 -8.54 4.71 -17.70
C THR A 365 -7.44 4.13 -16.83
N LEU A 366 -6.23 4.69 -16.87
CA LEU A 366 -5.12 4.21 -16.07
C LEU A 366 -5.38 4.41 -14.57
N GLY A 367 -5.80 5.61 -14.15
CA GLY A 367 -6.10 5.90 -12.75
C GLY A 367 -7.34 5.16 -12.23
N SER A 368 -8.42 5.14 -13.02
CA SER A 368 -9.59 4.34 -12.64
C SER A 368 -9.26 2.85 -12.52
N PHE A 369 -8.42 2.29 -13.40
CA PHE A 369 -8.01 0.89 -13.31
C PHE A 369 -7.26 0.60 -12.01
N THR A 370 -6.30 1.44 -11.62
CA THR A 370 -5.53 1.22 -10.39
C THR A 370 -6.40 1.37 -9.14
N THR A 371 -7.29 2.37 -9.11
CA THR A 371 -8.26 2.52 -8.00
C THR A 371 -9.22 1.32 -7.93
N ILE A 372 -9.83 0.93 -9.06
CA ILE A 372 -10.75 -0.22 -9.14
C ILE A 372 -10.07 -1.51 -8.71
N ALA A 373 -8.86 -1.77 -9.22
CA ALA A 373 -8.10 -2.97 -8.88
C ALA A 373 -7.69 -2.99 -7.39
N SER A 374 -7.42 -1.83 -6.79
CA SER A 374 -7.14 -1.71 -5.35
C SER A 374 -8.38 -2.06 -4.50
N PHE A 375 -9.59 -1.66 -4.91
CA PHE A 375 -10.82 -2.08 -4.24
C PHE A 375 -11.13 -3.57 -4.44
N PHE A 376 -10.89 -4.12 -5.65
CA PHE A 376 -11.03 -5.56 -5.87
C PHE A 376 -9.99 -6.39 -5.11
N ALA A 377 -8.82 -5.85 -4.76
CA ALA A 377 -7.87 -6.56 -3.91
C ALA A 377 -8.45 -6.93 -2.53
N LEU A 378 -9.49 -6.22 -2.06
CA LEU A 378 -10.19 -6.57 -0.83
C LEU A 378 -11.03 -7.83 -0.91
N THR A 379 -11.45 -8.23 -2.11
CA THR A 379 -12.18 -9.49 -2.28
C THR A 379 -11.26 -10.70 -2.09
N LEU A 380 -9.95 -10.48 -1.96
CA LEU A 380 -8.97 -11.52 -1.65
C LEU A 380 -8.75 -11.70 -0.13
N LEU A 381 -9.40 -10.89 0.70
CA LEU A 381 -9.24 -10.95 2.15
C LEU A 381 -10.16 -11.97 2.81
N SER A 382 -9.78 -12.35 4.03
CA SER A 382 -10.50 -13.35 4.82
C SER A 382 -11.81 -12.80 5.43
N SER A 383 -12.00 -11.48 5.43
CA SER A 383 -13.15 -10.81 6.06
C SER A 383 -14.30 -10.56 5.07
N PRO A 384 -15.49 -11.19 5.26
CA PRO A 384 -16.67 -11.01 4.40
C PRO A 384 -17.12 -9.56 4.21
N ILE A 385 -17.07 -8.73 5.27
CA ILE A 385 -17.50 -7.32 5.18
C ILE A 385 -16.55 -6.50 4.30
N LEU A 386 -15.25 -6.79 4.32
CA LEU A 386 -14.27 -6.12 3.46
C LEU A 386 -14.38 -6.61 2.02
N HIS A 387 -14.69 -7.90 1.84
CA HIS A 387 -15.02 -8.46 0.53
C HIS A 387 -16.23 -7.74 -0.09
N ASP A 388 -17.36 -7.65 0.65
CA ASP A 388 -18.57 -6.93 0.20
C ASP A 388 -18.29 -5.47 -0.13
N PHE A 389 -17.53 -4.79 0.73
CA PHE A 389 -17.16 -3.40 0.51
C PHE A 389 -16.29 -3.24 -0.75
N GLY A 390 -15.29 -4.10 -0.94
CA GLY A 390 -14.42 -4.10 -2.13
C GLY A 390 -15.17 -4.36 -3.42
N LEU A 391 -16.05 -5.37 -3.41
CA LEU A 391 -16.90 -5.71 -4.54
C LEU A 391 -17.84 -4.54 -4.89
N PHE A 392 -18.54 -3.98 -3.90
CA PHE A 392 -19.44 -2.84 -4.08
C PHE A 392 -18.70 -1.60 -4.60
N ALA A 393 -17.60 -1.20 -3.97
CA ALA A 393 -16.83 -0.02 -4.34
C ALA A 393 -16.16 -0.18 -5.72
N GLY A 394 -15.53 -1.32 -5.99
CA GLY A 394 -14.87 -1.63 -7.26
C GLY A 394 -15.84 -1.64 -8.44
N LEU A 395 -17.00 -2.28 -8.29
CA LEU A 395 -18.06 -2.25 -9.30
C LEU A 395 -18.68 -0.87 -9.46
N THR A 396 -18.84 -0.11 -8.38
CA THR A 396 -19.38 1.25 -8.44
C THR A 396 -18.46 2.16 -9.27
N LEU A 397 -17.15 2.09 -9.02
CA LEU A 397 -16.14 2.84 -9.76
C LEU A 397 -16.07 2.39 -11.23
N LEU A 398 -16.15 1.08 -11.49
CA LEU A 398 -16.20 0.53 -12.85
C LEU A 398 -17.41 1.05 -13.63
N GLY A 399 -18.61 1.00 -13.03
CA GLY A 399 -19.82 1.55 -13.64
C GLY A 399 -19.69 3.06 -13.89
N ALA A 400 -19.14 3.81 -12.93
CA ALA A 400 -18.97 5.26 -13.03
C ALA A 400 -17.97 5.66 -14.14
N VAL A 401 -16.84 4.96 -14.29
CA VAL A 401 -15.86 5.28 -15.34
C VAL A 401 -16.38 4.90 -16.73
N LEU A 402 -17.08 3.76 -16.86
CA LEU A 402 -17.73 3.37 -18.12
C LEU A 402 -18.76 4.42 -18.54
N PHE A 403 -19.59 4.88 -17.60
CA PHE A 403 -20.53 5.96 -17.88
C PHE A 403 -19.80 7.25 -18.29
N THR A 404 -18.73 7.62 -17.57
CA THR A 404 -17.95 8.84 -17.84
C THR A 404 -17.29 8.82 -19.21
N LEU A 405 -16.78 7.68 -19.68
CA LEU A 405 -16.11 7.56 -20.97
C LEU A 405 -17.08 7.47 -22.16
N PHE A 406 -18.21 6.77 -22.01
CA PHE A 406 -19.09 6.46 -23.13
C PHE A 406 -20.35 7.33 -23.20
N LEU A 407 -20.98 7.62 -22.05
CA LEU A 407 -22.31 8.24 -21.99
C LEU A 407 -22.27 9.72 -21.54
N LEU A 408 -21.47 10.07 -20.54
CA LEU A 408 -21.34 11.45 -20.05
C LEU A 408 -21.03 12.48 -21.15
N PRO A 409 -20.15 12.20 -22.13
CA PRO A 409 -19.86 13.16 -23.20
C PRO A 409 -21.10 13.51 -24.03
N GLN A 410 -22.08 12.60 -24.14
CA GLN A 410 -23.32 12.82 -24.90
C GLN A 410 -24.27 13.81 -24.22
N PHE A 411 -24.22 13.89 -22.89
CA PHE A 411 -25.06 14.80 -22.09
C PHE A 411 -24.36 16.14 -21.82
N SER A 412 -23.11 16.27 -22.28
CA SER A 412 -22.28 17.45 -22.02
C SER A 412 -22.61 18.59 -23.00
N PRO A 413 -22.57 19.85 -22.54
CA PRO A 413 -22.87 20.99 -23.41
C PRO A 413 -21.79 21.17 -24.51
N GLU A 414 -22.21 21.41 -25.76
CA GLU A 414 -21.31 21.58 -26.92
C GLU A 414 -20.37 22.79 -26.82
N LYS A 415 -20.78 23.84 -26.08
CA LYS A 415 -19.93 25.00 -25.74
C LYS A 415 -19.91 25.19 -24.23
N PHE A 416 -18.74 25.02 -23.62
CA PHE A 416 -18.55 25.09 -22.18
C PHE A 416 -17.57 26.20 -21.79
N THR A 417 -17.93 27.44 -22.08
CA THR A 417 -17.18 28.59 -21.59
C THR A 417 -17.46 28.81 -20.10
N VAL A 418 -16.47 28.50 -19.27
CA VAL A 418 -16.36 29.14 -17.95
C VAL A 418 -15.77 30.52 -18.23
N SER A 419 -16.40 31.59 -17.71
CA SER A 419 -15.86 32.95 -17.84
C SER A 419 -14.41 32.93 -17.37
N GLU A 420 -13.48 33.20 -18.28
CA GLU A 420 -12.10 33.56 -17.95
C GLU A 420 -12.14 34.86 -17.15
N LYS A 421 -12.50 34.80 -15.87
CA LYS A 421 -11.83 35.71 -14.97
C LYS A 421 -10.37 35.27 -15.03
N LYS A 422 -9.51 36.18 -15.52
CA LYS A 422 -8.09 36.22 -15.14
C LYS A 422 -8.06 35.72 -13.72
N SER A 423 -7.51 34.52 -13.49
CA SER A 423 -7.22 34.08 -12.15
C SER A 423 -6.45 35.25 -11.56
N THR A 424 -7.09 35.98 -10.65
CA THR A 424 -6.42 36.99 -9.84
C THR A 424 -5.45 36.15 -9.05
N SER A 425 -4.25 36.08 -9.61
CA SER A 425 -3.03 35.67 -8.97
C SER A 425 -2.92 36.56 -7.73
N PHE A 426 -3.62 36.19 -6.65
CA PHE A 426 -3.52 36.85 -5.34
C PHE A 426 -2.05 36.88 -4.88
N PHE A 427 -1.23 36.03 -5.50
CA PHE A 427 0.21 36.11 -5.50
C PHE A 427 0.75 36.02 -6.93
N ASN A 428 0.77 37.15 -7.64
CA ASN A 428 1.60 37.34 -8.85
C ASN A 428 3.08 37.44 -8.45
N LEU A 429 3.56 36.41 -7.75
CA LEU A 429 4.95 36.24 -7.38
C LEU A 429 5.76 36.14 -8.67
N ASN A 430 6.83 36.93 -8.72
CA ASN A 430 7.87 36.86 -9.74
C ASN A 430 8.26 35.38 -10.00
N SER A 431 8.47 34.98 -11.25
CA SER A 431 8.82 33.61 -11.64
C SER A 431 10.07 33.09 -10.89
N ASN A 432 11.03 33.97 -10.61
CA ASN A 432 12.20 33.66 -9.81
C ASN A 432 11.88 33.42 -8.33
N LEU A 433 10.92 34.18 -7.78
CA LEU A 433 10.46 34.02 -6.40
C LEU A 433 9.64 32.73 -6.25
N LYS A 434 8.79 32.40 -7.22
CA LYS A 434 8.08 31.11 -7.31
C LYS A 434 9.06 29.93 -7.35
N LYS A 435 10.14 30.04 -8.12
CA LYS A 435 11.18 28.99 -8.18
C LYS A 435 11.88 28.80 -6.83
N LYS A 436 12.26 29.90 -6.16
CA LYS A 436 12.87 29.86 -4.82
C LYS A 436 11.92 29.26 -3.79
N LEU A 437 10.64 29.66 -3.79
CA LEU A 437 9.62 29.11 -2.91
C LEU A 437 9.39 27.63 -3.13
N ASN A 438 9.34 27.15 -4.38
CA ASN A 438 9.20 25.72 -4.66
C ASN A 438 10.40 24.91 -4.18
N ILE A 439 11.62 25.44 -4.30
CA ILE A 439 12.83 24.79 -3.77
C ILE A 439 12.79 24.78 -2.25
N ALA A 440 12.42 25.90 -1.60
CA ALA A 440 12.28 25.97 -0.15
C ALA A 440 11.20 25.00 0.36
N ALA A 441 10.06 24.90 -0.32
CA ALA A 441 9.00 23.95 0.00
C ALA A 441 9.47 22.49 -0.17
N PHE A 442 10.25 22.20 -1.20
CA PHE A 442 10.85 20.88 -1.39
C PHE A 442 11.84 20.52 -0.27
N ILE A 443 12.70 21.46 0.13
CA ILE A 443 13.61 21.27 1.27
C ILE A 443 12.81 21.08 2.55
N ALA A 444 11.76 21.88 2.77
CA ALA A 444 10.88 21.73 3.92
C ALA A 444 10.22 20.34 3.95
N ILE A 445 9.76 19.82 2.81
CA ILE A 445 9.22 18.46 2.72
C ILE A 445 10.27 17.42 3.09
N ILE A 446 11.52 17.56 2.62
CA ILE A 446 12.60 16.64 2.99
C ILE A 446 12.85 16.70 4.50
N VAL A 447 12.94 17.89 5.08
CA VAL A 447 13.16 18.08 6.52
C VAL A 447 12.02 17.46 7.34
N VAL A 448 10.77 17.76 6.98
CA VAL A 448 9.59 17.17 7.65
C VAL A 448 9.58 15.65 7.52
N THR A 449 9.86 15.12 6.32
CA THR A 449 9.98 13.67 6.11
C THR A 449 11.00 13.06 7.06
N VAL A 450 12.20 13.64 7.18
CA VAL A 450 13.26 13.16 8.09
C VAL A 450 12.85 13.25 9.56
N LEU A 451 12.16 14.34 9.96
CA LEU A 451 11.65 14.50 11.32
C LEU A 451 10.55 13.49 11.68
N LEU A 452 9.76 13.05 10.69
CA LEU A 452 8.67 12.10 10.88
C LEU A 452 9.13 10.63 10.93
N LEU A 453 10.29 10.29 10.34
CA LEU A 453 10.84 8.92 10.34
C LEU A 453 10.87 8.24 11.73
N PRO A 454 11.36 8.85 12.82
CA PRO A 454 11.38 8.20 14.14
C PRO A 454 9.98 7.88 14.68
N PHE A 455 8.95 8.64 14.29
CA PHE A 455 7.58 8.43 14.78
C PHE A 455 6.88 7.25 14.11
N ILE A 456 7.35 6.78 12.95
CA ILE A 456 6.77 5.61 12.26
C ILE A 456 6.81 4.37 13.17
N SER A 457 7.92 4.19 13.89
CA SER A 457 8.10 3.06 14.81
C SER A 457 7.17 3.08 16.03
N LYS A 458 6.48 4.22 16.29
CA LYS A 458 5.57 4.40 17.41
C LYS A 458 4.11 4.12 17.05
N VAL A 459 3.80 3.74 15.81
CA VAL A 459 2.43 3.41 15.41
C VAL A 459 2.10 2.00 15.91
N GLU A 460 1.24 1.91 16.91
CA GLU A 460 0.78 0.64 17.50
C GLU A 460 -0.60 0.23 16.95
N PHE A 461 -0.93 -1.05 17.07
CA PHE A 461 -2.25 -1.60 16.72
C PHE A 461 -3.12 -1.74 17.97
N ASP A 462 -4.31 -1.14 17.97
CA ASP A 462 -5.30 -1.29 19.05
C ASP A 462 -6.03 -2.63 18.91
N SER A 463 -5.70 -3.57 19.80
CA SER A 463 -6.28 -4.91 19.83
C SER A 463 -7.64 -5.00 20.54
N ASP A 464 -8.08 -3.91 21.20
CA ASP A 464 -9.36 -3.90 21.91
C ASP A 464 -10.53 -3.52 20.99
N LEU A 465 -11.26 -4.54 20.56
CA LEU A 465 -12.42 -4.39 19.67
C LEU A 465 -13.57 -3.62 20.34
N ASN A 466 -13.63 -3.55 21.67
CA ASN A 466 -14.74 -2.87 22.36
C ASN A 466 -14.72 -1.36 22.12
N LYS A 467 -13.54 -0.77 21.90
CA LYS A 467 -13.42 0.66 21.60
C LYS A 467 -14.05 1.05 20.25
N LEU A 468 -14.25 0.08 19.37
CA LEU A 468 -14.94 0.28 18.09
C LEU A 468 -16.46 0.26 18.24
N ASN A 469 -16.98 -0.30 19.34
CA ASN A 469 -18.41 -0.31 19.62
C ASN A 469 -18.90 1.07 20.05
N TYR A 470 -20.06 1.43 19.52
CA TYR A 470 -20.89 2.49 20.01
C TYR A 470 -21.89 1.92 21.03
N THR A 471 -21.78 2.41 22.26
CA THR A 471 -22.75 2.14 23.33
C THR A 471 -23.49 3.44 23.63
N ASN A 472 -24.82 3.41 23.58
CA ASN A 472 -25.62 4.56 24.01
C ASN A 472 -25.49 4.75 25.54
N GLU A 473 -25.88 5.92 26.06
CA GLU A 473 -25.70 6.23 27.49
C GLU A 473 -26.45 5.25 28.40
N GLU A 474 -27.60 4.73 27.96
CA GLU A 474 -28.42 3.79 28.72
C GLU A 474 -27.74 2.42 28.88
N VAL A 475 -27.28 1.82 27.78
CA VAL A 475 -26.57 0.52 27.80
C VAL A 475 -25.22 0.68 28.49
N LYS A 476 -24.56 1.84 28.37
CA LYS A 476 -23.31 2.12 29.08
C LYS A 476 -23.52 2.30 30.60
N ALA A 477 -24.64 2.88 31.02
CA ALA A 477 -25.01 2.94 32.43
C ALA A 477 -25.33 1.55 32.98
N ALA A 478 -26.07 0.73 32.23
CA ALA A 478 -26.32 -0.67 32.57
C ALA A 478 -25.01 -1.49 32.61
N GLU A 479 -24.09 -1.24 31.68
CA GLU A 479 -22.75 -1.83 31.64
C GLU A 479 -22.00 -1.53 32.93
N ASN A 480 -21.86 -0.27 33.34
CA ASN A 480 -21.16 0.08 34.59
C ASN A 480 -21.77 -0.56 35.84
N GLU A 481 -23.10 -0.76 35.86
CA GLU A 481 -23.83 -1.35 36.98
C GLU A 481 -23.83 -2.89 36.99
N ILE A 482 -23.46 -3.55 35.89
CA ILE A 482 -23.52 -5.01 35.72
C ILE A 482 -22.12 -5.61 35.51
N LEU A 483 -21.20 -4.91 34.84
CA LEU A 483 -19.93 -5.47 34.37
C LEU A 483 -18.91 -5.72 35.48
N TRP A 484 -19.16 -5.28 36.72
CA TRP A 484 -18.40 -5.75 37.88
C TRP A 484 -18.52 -7.27 38.04
N LEU A 485 -19.63 -7.90 37.64
CA LEU A 485 -19.83 -9.36 37.54
C LEU A 485 -18.81 -10.04 36.60
N GLN A 486 -18.05 -9.29 35.81
CA GLN A 486 -17.03 -9.80 34.89
C GLN A 486 -15.57 -9.57 35.35
N ASN A 487 -15.38 -9.12 36.61
CA ASN A 487 -14.11 -9.05 37.36
C ASN A 487 -12.93 -8.34 36.64
N ASP A 488 -12.69 -7.07 36.97
CA ASP A 488 -11.73 -6.20 36.27
C ASP A 488 -10.24 -6.40 36.69
N THR A 489 -9.96 -7.07 37.81
CA THR A 489 -8.58 -7.25 38.33
C THR A 489 -8.04 -8.68 38.15
N ALA A 490 -8.87 -9.71 38.34
CA ALA A 490 -8.55 -11.10 38.07
C ALA A 490 -9.57 -11.67 37.07
N LYS A 491 -9.20 -11.71 35.78
CA LYS A 491 -10.11 -12.19 34.72
C LYS A 491 -10.37 -13.68 34.90
N THR A 492 -11.62 -14.03 35.16
CA THR A 492 -12.11 -15.41 35.05
C THR A 492 -12.21 -15.79 33.58
N VAL A 493 -11.65 -16.95 33.24
CA VAL A 493 -11.46 -17.43 31.87
C VAL A 493 -12.19 -18.74 31.73
N PHE A 494 -12.99 -18.86 30.68
CA PHE A 494 -13.72 -20.09 30.40
C PHE A 494 -12.85 -21.07 29.62
N ILE A 495 -13.00 -22.35 29.92
CA ILE A 495 -12.27 -23.45 29.28
C ILE A 495 -13.29 -24.49 28.86
N ALA A 496 -13.26 -24.87 27.59
CA ALA A 496 -14.10 -25.92 27.02
C ALA A 496 -13.31 -27.23 26.93
N SER A 497 -13.90 -28.31 27.46
CA SER A 497 -13.43 -29.69 27.29
C SER A 497 -14.38 -30.38 26.31
N SER A 498 -13.93 -30.68 25.10
CA SER A 498 -14.82 -31.09 24.00
C SER A 498 -14.47 -32.47 23.44
N ALA A 499 -15.46 -33.35 23.37
CA ALA A 499 -15.33 -34.71 22.82
C ALA A 499 -16.61 -35.16 22.08
N LYS A 500 -16.61 -36.36 21.48
CA LYS A 500 -17.79 -36.89 20.76
C LYS A 500 -18.93 -37.31 21.67
N ASP A 501 -18.60 -37.70 22.90
CA ASP A 501 -19.53 -38.17 23.92
C ASP A 501 -19.23 -37.51 25.27
N LEU A 502 -20.24 -37.47 26.14
CA LEU A 502 -20.16 -36.83 27.45
C LEU A 502 -19.05 -37.42 28.32
N GLN A 503 -18.85 -38.74 28.31
CA GLN A 503 -17.90 -39.40 29.18
C GLN A 503 -16.45 -39.04 28.82
N THR A 504 -16.13 -39.02 27.53
CA THR A 504 -14.81 -38.56 27.06
C THR A 504 -14.60 -37.07 27.37
N ALA A 505 -15.64 -36.23 27.25
CA ALA A 505 -15.54 -34.80 27.59
C ALA A 505 -15.30 -34.60 29.10
N LEU A 506 -15.96 -35.38 29.95
CA LEU A 506 -15.75 -35.40 31.41
C LEU A 506 -14.33 -35.87 31.77
N GLN A 507 -13.79 -36.90 31.10
CA GLN A 507 -12.40 -37.35 31.33
C GLN A 507 -11.37 -36.27 30.98
N GLN A 508 -11.57 -35.54 29.87
CA GLN A 508 -10.73 -34.39 29.51
C GLN A 508 -10.86 -33.28 30.55
N ASN A 509 -12.09 -33.03 31.02
CA ASN A 509 -12.36 -32.06 32.05
C ASN A 509 -11.69 -32.42 33.39
N GLU A 510 -11.63 -33.70 33.77
CA GLU A 510 -10.91 -34.19 34.95
C GLU A 510 -9.39 -33.96 34.85
N ALA A 511 -8.82 -34.19 33.66
CA ALA A 511 -7.40 -33.90 33.42
C ALA A 511 -7.10 -32.41 33.55
N LEU A 512 -8.03 -31.55 33.08
CA LEU A 512 -7.97 -30.11 33.30
C LEU A 512 -8.08 -29.76 34.80
N THR A 513 -9.05 -30.32 35.51
CA THR A 513 -9.23 -30.12 36.97
C THR A 513 -7.93 -30.40 37.72
N SER A 514 -7.31 -31.55 37.45
CA SER A 514 -6.05 -31.95 38.09
C SER A 514 -4.91 -30.97 37.81
N ALA A 515 -4.85 -30.41 36.58
CA ALA A 515 -3.86 -29.39 36.23
C ALA A 515 -4.13 -28.07 36.95
N LEU A 516 -5.39 -27.66 37.07
CA LEU A 516 -5.80 -26.44 37.76
C LEU A 516 -5.52 -26.52 39.27
N GLU A 517 -5.83 -27.64 39.92
CA GLU A 517 -5.50 -27.90 41.34
C GLU A 517 -3.98 -27.78 41.59
N HIS A 518 -3.16 -28.28 40.68
CA HIS A 518 -1.70 -28.16 40.80
C HIS A 518 -1.22 -26.70 40.72
N PHE A 519 -1.87 -25.87 39.91
CA PHE A 519 -1.56 -24.44 39.82
C PHE A 519 -2.15 -23.63 40.98
N GLU A 520 -3.29 -24.03 41.53
CA GLU A 520 -3.89 -23.45 42.73
C GLU A 520 -2.98 -23.68 43.95
N ASN A 521 -2.50 -24.92 44.14
CA ASN A 521 -1.55 -25.25 45.22
C ASN A 521 -0.21 -24.49 45.13
N LYS A 522 0.14 -23.97 43.95
CA LYS A 522 1.34 -23.14 43.73
C LYS A 522 1.06 -21.64 43.79
N GLY A 523 -0.17 -21.23 44.12
CA GLY A 523 -0.58 -19.83 44.16
C GLY A 523 -0.60 -19.13 42.79
N ALA A 524 -0.74 -19.91 41.70
CA ALA A 524 -0.83 -19.38 40.34
C ALA A 524 -2.27 -19.24 39.84
N VAL A 525 -3.18 -20.07 40.34
CA VAL A 525 -4.64 -19.96 40.15
C VAL A 525 -5.24 -19.49 41.47
N THR A 526 -6.14 -18.51 41.44
CA THR A 526 -6.79 -18.00 42.66
C THR A 526 -8.09 -18.74 42.98
N LYS A 527 -8.84 -19.12 41.95
CA LYS A 527 -10.12 -19.84 42.03
C LYS A 527 -10.37 -20.53 40.69
N PHE A 528 -11.04 -21.67 40.68
CA PHE A 528 -11.55 -22.29 39.46
C PHE A 528 -12.84 -23.06 39.73
N SER A 529 -13.65 -23.28 38.68
CA SER A 529 -14.82 -24.16 38.73
C SER A 529 -14.72 -25.22 37.64
N SER A 530 -15.12 -26.44 37.99
CA SER A 530 -15.08 -27.58 37.07
C SER A 530 -16.28 -28.50 37.27
N PHE A 531 -16.98 -28.83 36.19
CA PHE A 531 -18.19 -29.65 36.27
C PHE A 531 -17.88 -31.11 36.66
N SER A 532 -16.69 -31.62 36.31
CA SER A 532 -16.23 -32.96 36.72
C SER A 532 -16.10 -33.15 38.24
N MET A 533 -16.02 -32.07 39.03
CA MET A 533 -16.08 -32.15 40.50
C MET A 533 -17.47 -32.55 41.00
N VAL A 534 -18.51 -32.24 40.22
CA VAL A 534 -19.91 -32.50 40.54
C VAL A 534 -20.40 -33.76 39.87
N LEU A 535 -20.08 -33.96 38.58
CA LEU A 535 -20.39 -35.18 37.84
C LEU A 535 -19.09 -35.82 37.33
N PRO A 536 -18.51 -36.79 38.07
CA PRO A 536 -17.31 -37.50 37.65
C PRO A 536 -17.63 -38.44 36.49
N SER A 537 -16.66 -38.69 35.61
CA SER A 537 -16.77 -39.68 34.54
C SER A 537 -16.97 -41.09 35.10
N HIS A 538 -17.56 -41.99 34.32
CA HIS A 538 -17.73 -43.40 34.71
C HIS A 538 -16.41 -44.05 35.13
N GLN A 539 -15.29 -43.68 34.49
CA GLN A 539 -13.96 -44.17 34.86
C GLN A 539 -13.53 -43.68 36.25
N ALA A 540 -13.77 -42.40 36.57
CA ALA A 540 -13.48 -41.86 37.90
C ALA A 540 -14.37 -42.47 38.97
N GLN A 541 -15.67 -42.66 38.69
CA GLN A 541 -16.62 -43.30 39.59
C GLN A 541 -16.17 -44.74 39.94
N GLN A 542 -15.78 -45.53 38.94
CA GLN A 542 -15.26 -46.89 39.17
C GLN A 542 -14.03 -46.91 40.08
N LYS A 543 -13.08 -45.99 39.86
CA LYS A 543 -11.89 -45.86 40.73
C LYS A 543 -12.28 -45.49 42.17
N ARG A 544 -13.22 -44.56 42.34
CA ARG A 544 -13.68 -44.12 43.67
C ARG A 544 -14.45 -45.23 44.40
N LEU A 545 -15.26 -46.01 43.67
CA LEU A 545 -15.94 -47.20 44.20
C LEU A 545 -14.95 -48.28 44.63
N GLN A 546 -13.92 -48.55 43.82
CA GLN A 546 -12.86 -49.48 44.19
C GLN A 546 -12.17 -49.03 45.49
N PHE A 547 -11.81 -47.74 45.58
CA PHE A 547 -11.17 -47.19 46.77
C PHE A 547 -12.08 -47.26 48.02
N TRP A 548 -13.39 -47.00 47.88
CA TRP A 548 -14.36 -47.15 48.96
C TRP A 548 -14.40 -48.58 49.51
N ASN A 549 -14.42 -49.57 48.62
CA ASN A 549 -14.41 -50.98 49.00
C ASN A 549 -13.10 -51.41 49.67
N GLU A 550 -11.95 -50.88 49.21
CA GLU A 550 -10.64 -51.13 49.82
C GLU A 550 -10.48 -50.43 51.18
N TYR A 551 -11.02 -49.21 51.33
CA TYR A 551 -10.94 -48.41 52.57
C TYR A 551 -11.70 -49.07 53.75
N TRP A 552 -12.85 -49.70 53.48
CA TRP A 552 -13.69 -50.33 54.50
C TRP A 552 -13.37 -51.82 54.71
N SER A 553 -12.33 -52.12 55.50
CA SER A 553 -12.11 -53.49 55.97
C SER A 553 -13.26 -54.00 56.83
N SER A 554 -13.48 -55.32 56.86
CA SER A 554 -14.57 -55.95 57.64
C SER A 554 -14.56 -55.50 59.11
N THR A 555 -13.37 -55.37 59.70
CA THR A 555 -13.17 -54.88 61.07
C THR A 555 -13.52 -53.40 61.22
N LYS A 556 -13.06 -52.54 60.30
CA LYS A 556 -13.31 -51.09 60.32
C LYS A 556 -14.81 -50.80 60.17
N LYS A 557 -15.49 -51.53 59.29
CA LYS A 557 -16.94 -51.45 59.07
C LYS A 557 -17.74 -51.80 60.32
N ASN A 558 -17.40 -52.90 60.99
CA ASN A 558 -18.12 -53.34 62.20
C ASN A 558 -17.96 -52.35 63.37
N ILE A 559 -16.72 -51.85 63.59
CA ILE A 559 -16.45 -50.85 64.64
C ILE A 559 -17.23 -49.56 64.37
N PHE A 560 -17.23 -49.10 63.12
CA PHE A 560 -17.95 -47.89 62.72
C PHE A 560 -19.46 -48.03 62.92
N LEU A 561 -20.05 -49.13 62.43
CA LEU A 561 -21.48 -49.39 62.62
C LEU A 561 -21.86 -49.45 64.10
N GLN A 562 -21.05 -50.12 64.94
CA GLN A 562 -21.32 -50.20 66.38
C GLN A 562 -21.31 -48.80 67.04
N LYS A 563 -20.33 -47.95 66.71
CA LYS A 563 -20.25 -46.58 67.23
C LYS A 563 -21.44 -45.73 66.77
N VAL A 564 -21.81 -45.80 65.50
CA VAL A 564 -22.92 -45.01 64.93
C VAL A 564 -24.26 -45.46 65.50
N THR A 565 -24.53 -46.76 65.58
CA THR A 565 -25.76 -47.31 66.18
C THR A 565 -25.90 -46.88 67.63
N THR A 566 -24.82 -46.93 68.42
CA THR A 566 -24.81 -46.48 69.82
C THR A 566 -25.13 -44.98 69.92
N ALA A 567 -24.49 -44.16 69.09
CA ALA A 567 -24.69 -42.72 69.07
C ALA A 567 -26.11 -42.30 68.62
N LEU A 568 -26.66 -42.93 67.57
CA LEU A 568 -28.03 -42.65 67.10
C LEU A 568 -29.08 -43.03 68.15
N SER A 569 -28.89 -44.16 68.84
CA SER A 569 -29.78 -44.58 69.92
C SER A 569 -29.74 -43.60 71.10
N GLN A 570 -28.54 -43.14 71.49
CA GLN A 570 -28.37 -42.13 72.55
C GLN A 570 -28.98 -40.77 72.19
N ALA A 571 -28.96 -40.40 70.91
CA ALA A 571 -29.56 -39.16 70.41
C ALA A 571 -31.08 -39.23 70.19
N GLY A 572 -31.73 -40.37 70.51
CA GLY A 572 -33.19 -40.52 70.50
C GLY A 572 -33.81 -40.95 69.16
N PHE A 573 -33.02 -41.45 68.21
CA PHE A 573 -33.55 -42.01 66.96
C PHE A 573 -34.20 -43.38 67.19
N ASN A 574 -35.26 -43.70 66.44
CA ASN A 574 -35.96 -44.97 66.58
C ASN A 574 -35.18 -46.16 65.97
N ASN A 575 -35.45 -47.38 66.44
CA ASN A 575 -34.74 -48.58 65.99
C ASN A 575 -34.97 -48.90 64.50
N GLU A 576 -36.15 -48.59 63.96
CA GLU A 576 -36.48 -48.80 62.55
C GLU A 576 -35.57 -47.96 61.63
N PHE A 577 -35.37 -46.69 61.99
CA PHE A 577 -34.44 -45.81 61.29
C PHE A 577 -33.00 -46.29 61.38
N ILE A 578 -32.56 -46.68 62.58
CA ILE A 578 -31.18 -47.15 62.82
C ILE A 578 -30.86 -48.38 61.96
N GLU A 579 -31.78 -49.36 61.88
CA GLU A 579 -31.59 -50.53 61.02
C GLU A 579 -31.66 -50.19 59.53
N SER A 580 -32.58 -49.32 59.12
CA SER A 580 -32.66 -48.82 57.73
C SER A 580 -31.35 -48.11 57.31
N TYR A 581 -30.82 -47.24 58.17
CA TYR A 581 -29.55 -46.54 57.94
C TYR A 581 -28.37 -47.52 57.85
N ARG A 582 -28.31 -48.51 58.75
CA ARG A 582 -27.28 -49.54 58.75
C ARG A 582 -27.25 -50.36 57.46
N LEU A 583 -28.42 -50.69 56.91
CA LEU A 583 -28.55 -51.43 55.65
C LEU A 583 -28.18 -50.56 54.45
N ASN A 584 -28.57 -49.28 54.46
CA ASN A 584 -28.38 -48.37 53.33
C ASN A 584 -26.95 -47.85 53.16
N LEU A 585 -26.20 -47.63 54.26
CA LEU A 585 -24.87 -47.02 54.22
C LEU A 585 -23.77 -47.88 53.57
N PHE A 586 -23.95 -49.20 53.58
CA PHE A 586 -23.01 -50.15 52.98
C PHE A 586 -23.70 -51.13 52.02
N LYS A 587 -24.76 -50.66 51.35
CA LYS A 587 -25.35 -51.36 50.21
C LYS A 587 -24.31 -51.57 49.10
N HIS A 588 -24.60 -52.45 48.15
CA HIS A 588 -23.75 -52.55 46.96
C HIS A 588 -23.94 -51.29 46.10
N TYR A 589 -22.89 -50.51 45.93
CA TYR A 589 -22.90 -49.29 45.13
C TYR A 589 -22.43 -49.60 43.70
N ASN A 590 -23.18 -49.10 42.73
CA ASN A 590 -22.82 -49.13 41.32
C ASN A 590 -22.43 -47.72 40.86
N ILE A 591 -21.90 -47.59 39.65
CA ILE A 591 -21.81 -46.29 38.97
C ILE A 591 -23.22 -45.68 38.83
N LEU A 592 -23.28 -44.35 38.70
CA LEU A 592 -24.53 -43.64 38.48
C LEU A 592 -25.29 -44.25 37.30
N ASN A 593 -26.58 -44.50 37.49
CA ASN A 593 -27.47 -44.92 36.41
C ASN A 593 -27.83 -43.70 35.54
N ASN A 594 -28.40 -43.96 34.37
CA ASN A 594 -28.76 -42.89 33.43
C ASN A 594 -29.75 -41.88 34.02
N ASP A 595 -30.67 -42.32 34.89
CA ASP A 595 -31.66 -41.43 35.52
C ASP A 595 -30.99 -40.44 36.47
N ALA A 596 -30.12 -40.90 37.37
CA ALA A 596 -29.38 -40.02 38.29
C ALA A 596 -28.38 -39.12 37.56
N GLU A 597 -27.74 -39.62 36.49
CA GLU A 597 -26.87 -38.81 35.63
C GLU A 597 -27.67 -37.71 34.93
N HIS A 598 -28.84 -38.03 34.37
CA HIS A 598 -29.73 -37.07 33.72
C HIS A 598 -30.28 -36.04 34.71
N GLU A 599 -30.64 -36.46 35.91
CA GLU A 599 -31.11 -35.58 36.99
C GLU A 599 -30.04 -34.54 37.35
N LEU A 600 -28.81 -34.98 37.64
CA LEU A 600 -27.69 -34.06 37.91
C LEU A 600 -27.35 -33.15 36.72
N LEU A 601 -27.42 -33.66 35.50
CA LEU A 601 -27.23 -32.85 34.29
C LEU A 601 -28.32 -31.80 34.11
N SER A 602 -29.58 -32.14 34.39
CA SER A 602 -30.72 -31.20 34.25
C SER A 602 -30.67 -30.08 35.28
N ILE A 603 -30.24 -30.37 36.51
CA ILE A 603 -30.22 -29.41 37.62
C ILE A 603 -28.93 -28.59 37.60
N LEU A 604 -27.76 -29.23 37.45
CA LEU A 604 -26.45 -28.60 37.59
C LEU A 604 -25.69 -28.42 36.26
N GLY A 605 -26.07 -29.17 35.22
CA GLY A 605 -25.41 -29.10 33.90
C GLY A 605 -25.85 -27.92 33.03
N ASN A 606 -26.98 -27.26 33.36
CA ASN A 606 -27.52 -26.16 32.56
C ASN A 606 -26.56 -24.96 32.48
N GLY A 607 -25.97 -24.75 31.29
CA GLY A 607 -24.98 -23.69 31.01
C GLY A 607 -23.52 -24.09 31.27
N LEU A 608 -23.28 -25.28 31.82
CA LEU A 608 -21.93 -25.86 32.02
C LEU A 608 -21.68 -27.08 31.13
N VAL A 609 -22.72 -27.71 30.59
CA VAL A 609 -22.63 -28.81 29.63
C VAL A 609 -23.49 -28.49 28.41
N ALA A 610 -22.91 -28.62 27.22
CA ALA A 610 -23.60 -28.47 25.95
C ALA A 610 -23.46 -29.75 25.13
N GLN A 611 -24.60 -30.33 24.71
CA GLN A 611 -24.65 -31.54 23.89
C GLN A 611 -25.22 -31.19 22.51
N ASN A 612 -24.36 -31.23 21.49
CA ASN A 612 -24.74 -31.10 20.08
C ASN A 612 -24.68 -32.47 19.39
N THR A 613 -25.27 -32.59 18.20
CA THR A 613 -25.34 -33.86 17.43
C THR A 613 -23.99 -34.52 17.14
N ASN A 614 -22.88 -33.77 17.16
CA ASN A 614 -21.54 -34.29 16.84
C ASN A 614 -20.50 -34.13 17.97
N ILE A 615 -20.73 -33.24 18.94
CA ILE A 615 -19.75 -32.87 19.98
C ILE A 615 -20.49 -32.57 21.29
N THR A 616 -20.00 -33.13 22.39
CA THR A 616 -20.35 -32.75 23.76
C THR A 616 -19.22 -31.91 24.36
N THR A 617 -19.59 -30.79 24.98
CA THR A 617 -18.64 -29.86 25.60
C THR A 617 -18.98 -29.65 27.07
N VAL A 618 -17.96 -29.69 27.91
CA VAL A 618 -18.03 -29.38 29.34
C VAL A 618 -17.23 -28.11 29.59
N PHE A 619 -17.88 -27.08 30.13
CA PHE A 619 -17.29 -25.79 30.44
C PHE A 619 -16.74 -25.75 31.87
N SER A 620 -15.63 -25.05 32.04
CA SER A 620 -14.97 -24.78 33.31
C SER A 620 -14.51 -23.34 33.34
N SER A 621 -14.26 -22.80 34.53
CA SER A 621 -13.78 -21.43 34.68
C SER A 621 -12.53 -21.39 35.54
N VAL A 622 -11.60 -20.48 35.25
CA VAL A 622 -10.38 -20.30 36.05
C VAL A 622 -10.06 -18.82 36.19
N THR A 623 -9.72 -18.40 37.39
CA THR A 623 -9.29 -17.04 37.70
C THR A 623 -7.77 -17.02 37.90
N VAL A 624 -7.07 -16.22 37.08
CA VAL A 624 -5.60 -16.17 37.03
C VAL A 624 -5.09 -14.72 37.01
N GLU A 625 -4.12 -14.43 37.88
CA GLU A 625 -3.43 -13.13 37.92
C GLU A 625 -2.66 -12.85 36.61
N LYS A 626 -2.64 -11.59 36.18
CA LYS A 626 -2.18 -11.18 34.84
C LYS A 626 -0.75 -11.62 34.50
N ASP A 627 0.13 -11.62 35.49
CA ASP A 627 1.56 -11.97 35.42
C ASP A 627 1.81 -13.49 35.30
N LYS A 628 0.85 -14.33 35.70
CA LYS A 628 0.98 -15.80 35.70
C LYS A 628 0.22 -16.50 34.57
N ARG A 629 -0.67 -15.77 33.86
CA ARG A 629 -1.54 -16.29 32.79
C ARG A 629 -0.80 -17.05 31.70
N GLU A 630 0.28 -16.50 31.16
CA GLU A 630 0.98 -17.10 30.03
C GLU A 630 1.49 -18.52 30.34
N LYS A 631 2.04 -18.70 31.55
CA LYS A 631 2.53 -20.01 32.01
C LYS A 631 1.39 -21.02 32.22
N VAL A 632 0.27 -20.58 32.81
CA VAL A 632 -0.90 -21.43 33.07
C VAL A 632 -1.55 -21.84 31.74
N TYR A 633 -1.73 -20.88 30.82
CA TYR A 633 -2.35 -21.15 29.51
C TYR A 633 -1.49 -22.09 28.66
N ALA A 634 -0.18 -21.89 28.62
CA ALA A 634 0.74 -22.76 27.88
C ALA A 634 0.75 -24.21 28.41
N ALA A 635 0.46 -24.41 29.69
CA ALA A 635 0.34 -25.75 30.27
C ALA A 635 -1.03 -26.39 29.93
N ILE A 636 -2.11 -25.61 30.01
CA ILE A 636 -3.47 -26.07 29.69
C ILE A 636 -3.61 -26.42 28.21
N GLN A 637 -3.01 -25.65 27.30
CA GLN A 637 -3.05 -25.92 25.85
C GLN A 637 -2.38 -27.24 25.43
N LYS A 638 -1.54 -27.84 26.29
CA LYS A 638 -0.92 -29.14 26.02
C LYS A 638 -1.86 -30.31 26.29
N LEU A 639 -2.99 -30.08 26.96
CA LEU A 639 -3.98 -31.11 27.26
C LEU A 639 -4.85 -31.38 26.02
N ASN A 640 -5.11 -32.65 25.75
CA ASN A 640 -5.93 -33.07 24.61
C ASN A 640 -7.41 -32.70 24.82
N GLY A 641 -8.03 -32.12 23.79
CA GLY A 641 -9.46 -31.78 23.81
C GLY A 641 -9.83 -30.56 24.64
N ILE A 642 -8.84 -29.79 25.10
CA ILE A 642 -9.04 -28.56 25.86
C ILE A 642 -8.90 -27.32 24.96
N ILE A 643 -9.88 -26.44 25.02
CA ILE A 643 -9.93 -25.19 24.25
C ILE A 643 -10.13 -24.03 25.24
N LEU A 644 -9.20 -23.07 25.23
CA LEU A 644 -9.29 -21.85 26.04
C LEU A 644 -10.19 -20.83 25.34
N LEU A 645 -11.23 -20.35 26.04
CA LEU A 645 -12.18 -19.34 25.58
C LEU A 645 -11.89 -18.00 26.26
N ASP A 646 -10.69 -17.47 26.00
CA ASP A 646 -10.26 -16.16 26.51
C ASP A 646 -10.44 -15.08 25.43
N LYS A 647 -11.13 -13.98 25.78
CA LYS A 647 -11.38 -12.85 24.88
C LYS A 647 -10.09 -12.26 24.30
N GLN A 648 -9.01 -12.19 25.07
CA GLN A 648 -7.70 -11.70 24.62
C GLN A 648 -7.05 -12.68 23.63
N ILE A 649 -7.17 -13.99 23.83
CA ILE A 649 -6.65 -14.99 22.86
C ILE A 649 -7.40 -14.84 21.53
N ILE A 650 -8.73 -14.68 21.58
CA ILE A 650 -9.57 -14.46 20.39
C ILE A 650 -9.19 -13.13 19.72
N SER A 651 -9.11 -12.04 20.48
CA SER A 651 -8.69 -10.73 19.97
C SER A 651 -7.31 -10.80 19.33
N ASN A 652 -6.34 -11.46 19.95
CA ASN A 652 -4.99 -11.62 19.40
C ASN A 652 -5.00 -12.45 18.10
N ALA A 653 -5.77 -13.54 18.06
CA ALA A 653 -5.92 -14.34 16.84
C ALA A 653 -6.56 -13.54 15.69
N ILE A 654 -7.54 -12.68 15.99
CA ILE A 654 -8.13 -11.76 15.02
C ILE A 654 -7.08 -10.74 14.56
N VAL A 655 -6.33 -10.14 15.49
CA VAL A 655 -5.26 -9.18 15.17
C VAL A 655 -4.21 -9.81 14.24
N ASP A 656 -3.80 -11.06 14.50
CA ASP A 656 -2.81 -11.76 13.69
C ASP A 656 -3.30 -11.98 12.25
N VAL A 657 -4.55 -12.43 12.09
CA VAL A 657 -5.16 -12.60 10.75
C VAL A 657 -5.26 -11.26 10.04
N LEU A 658 -5.66 -10.20 10.73
CA LEU A 658 -5.77 -8.87 10.15
C LEU A 658 -4.44 -8.25 9.79
N HIS A 659 -3.40 -8.49 10.58
CA HIS A 659 -2.05 -8.04 10.27
C HIS A 659 -1.51 -8.73 9.01
N ARG A 660 -1.79 -10.02 8.83
CA ARG A 660 -1.48 -10.75 7.58
C ARG A 660 -2.26 -10.17 6.41
N ASP A 661 -3.58 -10.09 6.54
CA ASP A 661 -4.47 -9.55 5.50
C ASP A 661 -4.05 -8.11 5.11
N PHE A 662 -3.63 -7.27 6.06
CA PHE A 662 -3.08 -5.95 5.79
C PHE A 662 -1.82 -5.98 4.92
N ASN A 663 -0.83 -6.80 5.30
CA ASN A 663 0.41 -6.91 4.53
C ASN A 663 0.15 -7.44 3.11
N ASP A 664 -0.83 -8.33 2.96
CA ASP A 664 -1.24 -8.84 1.67
C ASP A 664 -1.87 -7.74 0.79
N ILE A 665 -2.84 -6.95 1.31
CA ILE A 665 -3.45 -5.84 0.55
C ILE A 665 -2.38 -4.83 0.13
N LEU A 666 -1.51 -4.43 1.06
CA LEU A 666 -0.45 -3.45 0.78
C LEU A 666 0.46 -3.95 -0.34
N THR A 667 0.85 -5.22 -0.28
CA THR A 667 1.69 -5.86 -1.30
C THR A 667 0.98 -5.92 -2.65
N TYR A 668 -0.28 -6.36 -2.69
CA TYR A 668 -1.08 -6.42 -3.91
C TYR A 668 -1.25 -5.04 -4.54
N THR A 669 -1.57 -4.03 -3.74
CA THR A 669 -1.79 -2.66 -4.22
C THR A 669 -0.52 -2.05 -4.79
N ILE A 670 0.62 -2.19 -4.10
CA ILE A 670 1.92 -1.72 -4.62
C ILE A 670 2.25 -2.40 -5.95
N PHE A 671 2.05 -3.71 -6.06
CA PHE A 671 2.37 -4.47 -7.26
C PHE A 671 1.45 -4.09 -8.44
N ILE A 672 0.13 -4.05 -8.21
CA ILE A 672 -0.89 -3.67 -9.19
C ILE A 672 -0.61 -2.26 -9.73
N VAL A 673 -0.43 -1.29 -8.84
CA VAL A 673 -0.16 0.12 -9.22
C VAL A 673 1.15 0.21 -10.00
N SER A 674 2.22 -0.43 -9.52
CA SER A 674 3.54 -0.38 -10.17
C SER A 674 3.49 -0.95 -11.59
N ILE A 675 2.80 -2.09 -11.79
CA ILE A 675 2.63 -2.71 -13.11
C ILE A 675 1.76 -1.85 -14.00
N ALA A 676 0.64 -1.34 -13.49
CA ALA A 676 -0.26 -0.48 -14.25
C ALA A 676 0.47 0.76 -14.76
N LEU A 677 1.22 1.48 -13.90
CA LEU A 677 2.01 2.65 -14.29
C LEU A 677 3.09 2.31 -15.31
N LEU A 678 3.77 1.17 -15.15
CA LEU A 678 4.79 0.70 -16.09
C LEU A 678 4.20 0.38 -17.48
N LEU A 679 3.08 -0.33 -17.53
CA LEU A 679 2.37 -0.66 -18.77
C LEU A 679 1.74 0.58 -19.41
N GLY A 680 1.22 1.49 -18.60
CA GLY A 680 0.57 2.73 -19.04
C GLY A 680 1.55 3.68 -19.72
N TYR A 681 2.66 4.02 -19.05
CA TYR A 681 3.64 4.95 -19.60
C TYR A 681 4.68 4.29 -20.53
N GLY A 682 4.88 2.98 -20.44
CA GLY A 682 5.82 2.21 -21.25
C GLY A 682 7.30 2.48 -20.94
N ARG A 683 7.59 3.24 -19.87
CA ARG A 683 8.94 3.58 -19.39
C ARG A 683 8.97 3.57 -17.87
N ILE A 684 9.95 2.87 -17.32
CA ILE A 684 10.12 2.74 -15.87
C ILE A 684 10.41 4.10 -15.21
N GLU A 685 11.08 5.02 -15.90
CA GLU A 685 11.41 6.34 -15.34
C GLU A 685 10.15 7.18 -15.10
N LEU A 686 9.17 7.14 -16.00
CA LEU A 686 7.90 7.85 -15.82
C LEU A 686 7.06 7.20 -14.72
N ALA A 687 7.05 5.88 -14.65
CA ALA A 687 6.41 5.16 -13.55
C ALA A 687 7.03 5.55 -12.20
N LEU A 688 8.37 5.57 -12.08
CA LEU A 688 9.07 5.95 -10.85
C LEU A 688 8.84 7.42 -10.46
N VAL A 689 8.90 8.36 -11.41
CA VAL A 689 8.61 9.78 -11.14
C VAL A 689 7.18 9.97 -10.63
N THR A 690 6.24 9.16 -11.11
CA THR A 690 4.84 9.16 -10.65
C THR A 690 4.68 8.48 -9.28
N PHE A 691 5.45 7.42 -9.02
CA PHE A 691 5.31 6.56 -7.83
C PHE A 691 6.02 7.10 -6.56
N ILE A 692 7.20 7.71 -6.70
CA ILE A 692 7.99 8.22 -5.56
C ILE A 692 7.22 9.19 -4.66
N PRO A 693 6.49 10.20 -5.18
CA PRO A 693 5.67 11.10 -4.37
C PRO A 693 4.63 10.35 -3.52
N MET A 694 4.06 9.27 -4.04
CA MET A 694 3.09 8.45 -3.31
C MET A 694 3.74 7.73 -2.13
N LEU A 695 4.92 7.12 -2.33
CA LEU A 695 5.68 6.49 -1.24
C LEU A 695 6.05 7.49 -0.13
N LEU A 696 6.46 8.71 -0.50
CA LEU A 696 6.75 9.76 0.47
C LEU A 696 5.51 10.16 1.28
N SER A 697 4.33 10.11 0.65
CA SER A 697 3.07 10.39 1.32
C SER A 697 2.72 9.32 2.37
N TRP A 698 3.11 8.07 2.13
CA TRP A 698 2.97 6.99 3.11
C TRP A 698 3.80 7.24 4.38
N ILE A 699 5.04 7.71 4.21
CA ILE A 699 5.92 8.10 5.32
C ILE A 699 5.27 9.20 6.16
N TRP A 700 4.60 10.16 5.51
CA TRP A 700 3.88 11.23 6.21
C TRP A 700 2.66 10.72 6.95
N ILE A 701 1.87 9.83 6.35
CA ILE A 701 0.70 9.23 7.00
C ILE A 701 1.13 8.52 8.29
N LEU A 702 2.08 7.59 8.21
CA LEU A 702 2.56 6.83 9.37
C LEU A 702 3.26 7.72 10.40
N GLY A 703 4.08 8.66 9.94
CA GLY A 703 4.79 9.58 10.83
C GLY A 703 3.86 10.52 11.58
N ILE A 704 2.84 11.07 10.92
CA ILE A 704 1.83 11.93 11.55
C ILE A 704 0.97 11.10 12.52
N MET A 705 0.59 9.87 12.16
CA MET A 705 -0.13 8.97 13.06
C MET A 705 0.68 8.69 14.34
N GLY A 706 1.95 8.34 14.20
CA GLY A 706 2.83 8.08 15.34
C GLY A 706 3.14 9.33 16.17
N PHE A 707 3.17 10.50 15.55
CA PHE A 707 3.30 11.79 16.26
C PHE A 707 2.02 12.16 17.03
N ALA A 708 0.85 11.93 16.44
CA ALA A 708 -0.45 12.27 17.01
C ALA A 708 -1.01 11.20 17.98
N GLY A 709 -0.32 10.06 18.14
CA GLY A 709 -0.79 8.95 18.97
C GLY A 709 -2.01 8.23 18.39
N ILE A 710 -2.16 8.20 17.07
CA ILE A 710 -3.26 7.52 16.38
C ILE A 710 -2.86 6.06 16.14
N HIS A 711 -3.57 5.13 16.78
CA HIS A 711 -3.36 3.69 16.61
C HIS A 711 -4.01 3.16 15.33
N PHE A 712 -3.41 2.12 14.75
CA PHE A 712 -4.09 1.29 13.76
C PHE A 712 -5.19 0.47 14.45
N ASN A 713 -6.31 0.31 13.76
CA ASN A 713 -7.37 -0.65 14.11
C ASN A 713 -7.86 -1.32 12.83
N ILE A 714 -8.72 -2.33 12.98
CA ILE A 714 -9.27 -3.14 11.89
C ILE A 714 -9.81 -2.28 10.73
N ILE A 715 -10.41 -1.13 11.05
CA ILE A 715 -11.17 -0.35 10.09
C ILE A 715 -10.27 0.70 9.40
N ASN A 716 -9.46 1.43 10.17
CA ASN A 716 -8.61 2.49 9.63
C ASN A 716 -7.39 1.96 8.86
N ILE A 717 -6.92 0.75 9.17
CA ILE A 717 -5.78 0.12 8.49
C ILE A 717 -6.11 -0.17 7.02
N VAL A 718 -7.31 -0.66 6.78
CA VAL A 718 -7.84 -0.95 5.44
C VAL A 718 -7.95 0.33 4.62
N ILE A 719 -8.53 1.39 5.20
CA ILE A 719 -8.64 2.70 4.54
C ILE A 719 -7.28 3.33 4.26
N SER A 720 -6.32 3.22 5.19
CA SER A 720 -4.99 3.77 4.97
C SER A 720 -4.39 3.23 3.68
N THR A 721 -4.49 1.91 3.46
CA THR A 721 -3.98 1.24 2.25
C THR A 721 -4.69 1.70 0.97
N PHE A 722 -5.96 2.11 1.03
CA PHE A 722 -6.64 2.67 -0.16
C PHE A 722 -6.24 4.09 -0.49
N ILE A 723 -5.86 4.90 0.50
CA ILE A 723 -5.38 6.25 0.23
C ILE A 723 -4.18 6.18 -0.74
N PHE A 724 -3.40 5.11 -0.67
CA PHE A 724 -2.36 4.83 -1.65
C PHE A 724 -2.90 4.65 -3.08
N GLY A 725 -3.93 3.81 -3.26
CA GLY A 725 -4.61 3.60 -4.55
C GLY A 725 -5.58 4.72 -4.97
N LEU A 726 -5.76 5.76 -4.17
CA LEU A 726 -6.42 7.03 -4.54
C LEU A 726 -5.40 8.13 -4.87
N GLY A 727 -4.20 8.03 -4.29
CA GLY A 727 -3.16 9.04 -4.47
C GLY A 727 -2.36 8.88 -5.76
N ASP A 728 -2.39 7.70 -6.37
CA ASP A 728 -1.92 7.48 -7.73
C ASP A 728 -2.72 8.28 -8.75
N ASP A 729 -4.05 8.39 -8.63
CA ASP A 729 -4.88 9.19 -9.55
C ASP A 729 -4.34 10.62 -9.64
N PHE A 730 -4.12 11.26 -8.49
CA PHE A 730 -3.55 12.60 -8.45
C PHE A 730 -2.18 12.65 -9.13
N SER A 731 -1.34 11.65 -8.87
CA SER A 731 0.00 11.56 -9.46
C SER A 731 -0.06 11.32 -10.98
N ILE A 732 -0.96 10.48 -11.47
CA ILE A 732 -1.16 10.17 -12.89
C ILE A 732 -1.58 11.43 -13.66
N PHE A 733 -2.54 12.20 -13.14
CA PHE A 733 -3.00 13.44 -13.76
C PHE A 733 -1.93 14.55 -13.73
N ILE A 734 -1.07 14.61 -12.71
CA ILE A 734 0.09 15.52 -12.69
C ILE A 734 1.10 15.09 -13.76
N SER A 735 1.42 13.80 -13.84
CA SER A 735 2.35 13.25 -14.82
C SER A 735 1.87 13.49 -16.25
N ASP A 736 0.59 13.25 -16.52
CA ASP A 736 -0.01 13.49 -17.84
C ASP A 736 0.16 14.95 -18.29
N GLY A 737 -0.18 15.91 -17.41
CA GLY A 737 0.02 17.32 -17.72
C GLY A 737 1.49 17.69 -17.94
N LEU A 738 2.42 17.11 -17.15
CA LEU A 738 3.86 17.37 -17.27
C LEU A 738 4.44 16.81 -18.57
N ILE A 739 4.02 15.59 -18.93
CA ILE A 739 4.37 14.94 -20.18
C ILE A 739 3.81 15.74 -21.36
N GLY A 740 2.55 16.19 -21.30
CA GLY A 740 1.94 17.05 -22.32
C GLY A 740 2.78 18.29 -22.59
N LYS A 741 3.11 19.05 -21.54
CA LYS A 741 3.98 20.24 -21.64
C LYS A 741 5.35 19.92 -22.27
N TYR A 742 5.96 18.79 -21.93
CA TYR A 742 7.23 18.37 -22.51
C TYR A 742 7.10 17.88 -23.97
N LYS A 743 5.97 17.25 -24.30
CA LYS A 743 5.67 16.69 -25.61
C LYS A 743 5.50 17.78 -26.66
N ASP A 744 4.55 18.71 -26.46
CA ASP A 744 4.13 19.69 -27.48
C ASP A 744 4.28 21.17 -27.04
N GLY A 745 4.62 21.44 -25.78
CA GLY A 745 4.83 22.80 -25.27
C GLY A 745 3.56 23.53 -24.85
N LYS A 746 2.38 22.93 -25.01
CA LYS A 746 1.10 23.54 -24.60
C LYS A 746 0.97 23.51 -23.07
N ALA A 747 0.61 24.66 -22.49
CA ALA A 747 0.57 24.85 -21.04
C ALA A 747 -0.80 24.48 -20.43
N HIS A 748 -1.20 23.21 -20.47
CA HIS A 748 -2.43 22.74 -19.78
C HIS A 748 -2.27 22.59 -18.26
N MET A 749 -1.08 22.88 -17.71
CA MET A 749 -0.73 22.72 -16.29
C MET A 749 -1.72 23.36 -15.31
N GLN A 750 -2.33 24.49 -15.66
CA GLN A 750 -3.29 25.15 -14.76
C GLN A 750 -4.59 24.36 -14.63
N THR A 751 -5.06 23.77 -15.74
CA THR A 751 -6.27 22.95 -15.80
C THR A 751 -6.12 21.67 -14.98
N HIS A 752 -5.00 20.95 -15.13
CA HIS A 752 -4.73 19.74 -14.33
C HIS A 752 -4.65 20.06 -12.83
N ARG A 753 -3.94 21.13 -12.44
CA ARG A 753 -3.81 21.54 -11.03
C ARG A 753 -5.15 21.88 -10.39
N LEU A 754 -5.99 22.65 -11.09
CA LEU A 754 -7.33 22.98 -10.62
C LEU A 754 -8.17 21.71 -10.50
N SER A 755 -8.12 20.84 -11.50
CA SER A 755 -8.85 19.57 -11.50
C SER A 755 -8.49 18.72 -10.29
N ILE A 756 -7.20 18.52 -10.01
CA ILE A 756 -6.71 17.75 -8.86
C ILE A 756 -7.11 18.40 -7.53
N LEU A 757 -7.04 19.73 -7.41
CA LEU A 757 -7.50 20.43 -6.21
C LEU A 757 -8.98 20.18 -5.95
N LEU A 758 -9.82 20.28 -6.98
CA LEU A 758 -11.26 20.02 -6.87
C LEU A 758 -11.54 18.56 -6.50
N CYS A 759 -10.82 17.59 -7.09
CA CYS A 759 -10.93 16.18 -6.73
C CYS A 759 -10.48 15.91 -5.28
N ALA A 760 -9.38 16.53 -4.83
CA ALA A 760 -8.92 16.43 -3.45
C ALA A 760 -9.96 16.96 -2.45
N ILE A 761 -10.57 18.12 -2.74
CA ILE A 761 -11.66 18.68 -1.92
C ILE A 761 -12.89 17.77 -1.94
N ALA A 762 -13.29 17.24 -3.11
CA ALA A 762 -14.42 16.33 -3.22
C ALA A 762 -14.21 15.02 -2.43
N THR A 763 -13.00 14.48 -2.50
CA THR A 763 -12.59 13.28 -1.75
C THR A 763 -12.58 13.55 -0.24
N LEU A 764 -12.08 14.71 0.19
CA LEU A 764 -12.15 15.17 1.58
C LEU A 764 -13.59 15.41 2.05
N LEU A 765 -14.49 15.87 1.19
CA LEU A 765 -15.91 15.98 1.51
C LEU A 765 -16.57 14.61 1.63
N GLY A 766 -16.16 13.62 0.83
CA GLY A 766 -16.67 12.24 0.92
C GLY A 766 -16.21 11.51 2.19
N LEU A 767 -14.91 11.52 2.45
CA LEU A 767 -14.29 10.81 3.58
C LEU A 767 -14.32 11.61 4.89
N GLY A 768 -14.20 12.94 4.82
CA GLY A 768 -14.11 13.80 5.99
C GLY A 768 -15.44 14.05 6.68
N THR A 769 -16.58 13.95 5.97
CA THR A 769 -17.91 14.05 6.60
C THR A 769 -18.17 12.92 7.59
N LEU A 770 -17.52 11.77 7.43
CA LEU A 770 -17.59 10.65 8.37
C LEU A 770 -17.17 11.04 9.79
N TYR A 771 -16.36 12.10 9.96
CA TYR A 771 -15.98 12.62 11.27
C TYR A 771 -17.18 13.10 12.10
N PHE A 772 -18.25 13.57 11.44
CA PHE A 772 -19.48 14.01 12.11
C PHE A 772 -20.36 12.86 12.59
N GLY A 773 -20.08 11.62 12.17
CA GLY A 773 -20.75 10.44 12.73
C GLY A 773 -20.37 10.26 14.20
N LYS A 774 -21.30 9.82 15.05
CA LYS A 774 -20.99 9.52 16.46
C LYS A 774 -20.25 8.20 16.62
N HIS A 775 -20.43 7.26 15.69
CA HIS A 775 -19.83 5.94 15.74
C HIS A 775 -18.28 6.01 15.66
N PRO A 776 -17.54 5.39 16.61
CA PRO A 776 -16.07 5.45 16.65
C PRO A 776 -15.38 4.99 15.37
N ALA A 777 -15.85 3.88 14.78
CA ALA A 777 -15.37 3.37 13.50
C ALA A 777 -15.32 4.45 12.39
N LEU A 778 -16.40 5.20 12.18
CA LEU A 778 -16.50 6.21 11.12
C LEU A 778 -15.56 7.39 11.37
N LYS A 779 -15.43 7.82 12.64
CA LYS A 779 -14.47 8.87 13.02
C LYS A 779 -13.03 8.44 12.75
N SER A 780 -12.70 7.19 13.09
CA SER A 780 -11.36 6.65 12.85
C SER A 780 -11.02 6.59 11.36
N ILE A 781 -11.99 6.25 10.50
CA ILE A 781 -11.83 6.31 9.04
C ILE A 781 -11.54 7.74 8.58
N ALA A 782 -12.32 8.70 9.06
CA ALA A 782 -12.23 10.10 8.64
C ALA A 782 -10.86 10.72 8.94
N ILE A 783 -10.35 10.52 10.17
CA ILE A 783 -9.09 11.13 10.62
C ILE A 783 -7.91 10.69 9.76
N VAL A 784 -7.74 9.38 9.57
CA VAL A 784 -6.65 8.82 8.76
C VAL A 784 -6.79 9.25 7.28
N SER A 785 -8.02 9.27 6.77
CA SER A 785 -8.32 9.74 5.41
C SER A 785 -7.94 11.19 5.16
N ILE A 786 -8.27 12.09 6.10
CA ILE A 786 -7.93 13.52 6.00
C ILE A 786 -6.41 13.69 5.97
N ILE A 787 -5.69 13.05 6.90
CA ILE A 787 -4.22 13.10 6.96
C ILE A 787 -3.63 12.60 5.64
N GLY A 788 -4.12 11.49 5.12
CA GLY A 788 -3.58 10.88 3.93
C GLY A 788 -3.86 11.65 2.65
N ILE A 789 -5.11 12.07 2.39
CA ILE A 789 -5.45 12.84 1.18
C ILE A 789 -4.72 14.19 1.15
N VAL A 790 -4.60 14.87 2.30
CA VAL A 790 -3.84 16.13 2.40
C VAL A 790 -2.34 15.89 2.13
N SER A 791 -1.76 14.84 2.70
CA SER A 791 -0.34 14.49 2.49
C SER A 791 -0.05 14.20 1.02
N VAL A 792 -0.87 13.35 0.39
CA VAL A 792 -0.76 13.01 -1.03
C VAL A 792 -0.88 14.25 -1.91
N TYR A 793 -1.88 15.11 -1.67
CA TYR A 793 -2.07 16.33 -2.45
C TYR A 793 -0.85 17.26 -2.37
N ILE A 794 -0.33 17.55 -1.17
CA ILE A 794 0.80 18.45 -0.96
C ILE A 794 2.06 17.90 -1.63
N ILE A 795 2.37 16.63 -1.38
CA ILE A 795 3.60 15.99 -1.88
C ILE A 795 3.54 15.85 -3.40
N GLY A 796 2.41 15.38 -3.96
CA GLY A 796 2.22 15.26 -5.40
C GLY A 796 2.40 16.59 -6.14
N GLN A 797 1.81 17.68 -5.64
CA GLN A 797 1.88 19.00 -6.29
C GLN A 797 3.28 19.64 -6.25
N ILE A 798 4.13 19.27 -5.29
CA ILE A 798 5.45 19.89 -5.09
C ILE A 798 6.57 18.97 -5.59
N VAL A 799 6.64 17.74 -5.09
CA VAL A 799 7.76 16.82 -5.34
C VAL A 799 7.77 16.36 -6.80
N GLN A 800 6.63 15.94 -7.34
CA GLN A 800 6.56 15.34 -8.66
C GLN A 800 6.99 16.29 -9.79
N PRO A 801 6.50 17.56 -9.86
CA PRO A 801 6.97 18.49 -10.88
C PRO A 801 8.47 18.81 -10.74
N ILE A 802 9.01 18.83 -9.53
CA ILE A 802 10.44 19.10 -9.31
C ILE A 802 11.29 17.95 -9.88
N LEU A 803 10.92 16.71 -9.56
CA LEU A 803 11.59 15.52 -10.11
C LEU A 803 11.51 15.51 -11.63
N PHE A 804 10.30 15.62 -12.21
CA PHE A 804 10.12 15.61 -13.67
C PHE A 804 10.87 16.74 -14.35
N ASN A 805 10.80 17.97 -13.82
CA ASN A 805 11.50 19.10 -14.43
C ASN A 805 13.02 18.93 -14.36
N TYR A 806 13.55 18.39 -13.27
CA TYR A 806 14.99 18.17 -13.13
C TYR A 806 15.50 17.11 -14.11
N PHE A 807 14.82 15.96 -14.22
CA PHE A 807 15.24 14.83 -15.05
C PHE A 807 14.92 14.98 -16.55
N VAL A 808 13.88 15.76 -16.90
CA VAL A 808 13.33 15.82 -18.27
C VAL A 808 13.24 17.27 -18.79
N GLN A 809 12.44 18.15 -18.18
CA GLN A 809 12.13 19.47 -18.76
C GLN A 809 13.33 20.42 -18.83
N ASN A 810 14.05 20.62 -17.72
CA ASN A 810 15.17 21.55 -17.62
C ASN A 810 16.36 21.10 -18.50
N ARG A 811 16.43 19.81 -18.82
CA ARG A 811 17.45 19.24 -19.73
C ARG A 811 17.26 19.76 -21.14
N LYS A 812 16.00 19.76 -21.62
CA LYS A 812 15.64 20.34 -22.91
C LYS A 812 16.01 21.82 -23.00
N GLU A 813 15.73 22.61 -21.96
CA GLU A 813 16.11 24.03 -21.91
C GLU A 813 17.64 24.23 -22.02
N LYS A 814 18.42 23.27 -21.52
CA LYS A 814 19.89 23.23 -21.67
C LYS A 814 20.36 22.60 -22.99
N LYS A 815 19.45 22.24 -23.92
CA LYS A 815 19.72 21.50 -25.17
C LYS A 815 20.39 20.14 -24.94
N LEU A 816 20.06 19.48 -23.83
CA LEU A 816 20.57 18.16 -23.48
C LEU A 816 19.45 17.12 -23.55
N ALA A 817 19.80 15.89 -23.89
CA ALA A 817 18.86 14.78 -23.84
C ALA A 817 18.35 14.56 -22.40
N PRO A 818 17.08 14.12 -22.23
CA PRO A 818 16.55 13.78 -20.93
C PRO A 818 17.26 12.54 -20.37
N TRP A 819 17.28 12.39 -19.05
CA TRP A 819 17.96 11.27 -18.41
C TRP A 819 17.17 9.98 -18.61
N THR A 820 17.86 8.85 -18.74
CA THR A 820 17.26 7.51 -18.71
C THR A 820 17.89 6.70 -17.60
N LEU A 821 17.15 5.75 -17.01
CA LEU A 821 17.64 4.98 -15.87
C LEU A 821 18.93 4.20 -16.20
N PRO A 822 19.06 3.51 -17.35
CA PRO A 822 20.30 2.79 -17.66
C PRO A 822 21.51 3.70 -17.81
N THR A 823 21.33 4.88 -18.44
CA THR A 823 22.43 5.83 -18.63
C THR A 823 22.80 6.53 -17.31
N LEU A 824 21.81 6.78 -16.45
CA LEU A 824 22.03 7.35 -15.12
C LEU A 824 22.79 6.37 -14.22
N VAL A 825 22.35 5.11 -14.16
CA VAL A 825 23.01 4.06 -13.38
C VAL A 825 24.46 3.90 -13.84
N LEU A 826 24.71 3.83 -15.15
CA LEU A 826 26.07 3.76 -15.68
C LEU A 826 26.90 5.01 -15.31
N ALA A 827 26.33 6.21 -15.47
CA ALA A 827 27.01 7.46 -15.14
C ALA A 827 27.37 7.54 -13.65
N VAL A 828 26.44 7.18 -12.77
CA VAL A 828 26.68 7.13 -11.32
C VAL A 828 27.73 6.08 -10.98
N CYS A 829 27.63 4.86 -11.53
CA CYS A 829 28.62 3.81 -11.30
C CYS A 829 30.03 4.23 -11.77
N ALA A 830 30.13 4.80 -12.97
CA ALA A 830 31.40 5.28 -13.51
C ALA A 830 31.96 6.47 -12.71
N PHE A 831 31.10 7.39 -12.25
CA PHE A 831 31.52 8.51 -11.41
C PHE A 831 31.97 8.05 -10.02
N CYS A 832 31.23 7.14 -9.38
CA CYS A 832 31.62 6.51 -8.12
C CYS A 832 32.95 5.76 -8.27
N TYR A 833 33.12 4.98 -9.34
CA TYR A 833 34.38 4.31 -9.65
C TYR A 833 35.53 5.31 -9.84
N PHE A 834 35.29 6.40 -10.58
CA PHE A 834 36.28 7.47 -10.77
C PHE A 834 36.68 8.14 -9.45
N VAL A 835 35.72 8.50 -8.60
CA VAL A 835 36.00 9.14 -7.30
C VAL A 835 36.74 8.17 -6.36
N PHE A 836 36.26 6.93 -6.25
CA PHE A 836 36.89 5.88 -5.45
C PHE A 836 38.33 5.62 -5.90
N THR A 837 38.55 5.43 -7.20
CA THR A 837 39.90 5.18 -7.75
C THR A 837 40.80 6.40 -7.64
N ALA A 838 40.27 7.63 -7.68
CA ALA A 838 41.07 8.83 -7.44
C ALA A 838 41.59 8.92 -6.00
N PHE A 839 40.76 8.56 -5.01
CA PHE A 839 41.21 8.45 -3.61
C PHE A 839 42.23 7.33 -3.44
N LEU A 840 41.98 6.15 -4.03
CA LEU A 840 42.91 5.02 -4.00
C LEU A 840 44.25 5.37 -4.65
N LEU A 841 44.25 6.00 -5.83
CA LEU A 841 45.46 6.46 -6.50
C LEU A 841 46.21 7.51 -5.68
N THR A 842 45.50 8.40 -5.01
CA THR A 842 46.14 9.38 -4.12
C THR A 842 46.87 8.68 -2.98
N ALA A 843 46.21 7.72 -2.31
CA ALA A 843 46.83 6.92 -1.24
C ALA A 843 48.02 6.10 -1.74
N LEU A 844 47.86 5.35 -2.84
CA LEU A 844 48.94 4.58 -3.47
C LEU A 844 50.08 5.47 -3.96
N GLY A 845 49.78 6.66 -4.47
CA GLY A 845 50.77 7.65 -4.86
C GLY A 845 51.59 8.15 -3.67
N TYR A 846 50.96 8.40 -2.52
CA TYR A 846 51.70 8.75 -1.29
C TYR A 846 52.58 7.59 -0.81
N ILE A 847 52.06 6.36 -0.82
CA ILE A 847 52.83 5.16 -0.43
C ILE A 847 54.03 4.98 -1.37
N LEU A 848 53.79 4.97 -2.68
CA LEU A 848 54.86 4.81 -3.66
C LEU A 848 55.88 5.95 -3.55
N LEU A 849 55.46 7.22 -3.51
CA LEU A 849 56.40 8.34 -3.63
C LEU A 849 57.08 8.73 -2.32
N TYR A 850 56.49 8.43 -1.15
CA TYR A 850 57.03 8.85 0.14
C TYR A 850 57.33 7.69 1.09
N ALA A 851 56.51 6.63 1.14
CA ALA A 851 56.72 5.51 2.07
C ALA A 851 57.78 4.49 1.61
N LEU A 852 58.13 4.47 0.32
CA LEU A 852 59.15 3.57 -0.25
C LEU A 852 60.41 4.33 -0.73
N PRO A 853 61.14 5.04 0.14
CA PRO A 853 62.25 5.90 -0.28
C PRO A 853 63.43 5.14 -0.92
N PHE A 854 63.58 3.85 -0.62
CA PHE A 854 64.70 3.01 -1.06
C PHE A 854 64.73 2.69 -2.56
N ILE A 855 63.60 2.82 -3.28
CA ILE A 855 63.55 2.61 -4.73
C ILE A 855 63.77 3.97 -5.43
N PRO A 856 64.54 4.04 -6.53
CA PRO A 856 64.76 5.29 -7.25
C PRO A 856 63.44 6.00 -7.62
N LYS A 857 63.38 7.32 -7.38
CA LYS A 857 62.16 8.14 -7.58
C LYS A 857 61.58 7.97 -8.98
N GLN A 858 62.42 7.89 -10.01
CA GLN A 858 62.03 7.68 -11.41
C GLN A 858 61.25 6.37 -11.62
N LYS A 859 61.69 5.25 -11.03
CA LYS A 859 60.99 3.96 -11.12
C LYS A 859 59.64 4.00 -10.41
N ARG A 860 59.59 4.59 -9.21
CA ARG A 860 58.35 4.73 -8.41
C ARG A 860 57.32 5.61 -9.12
N LYS A 861 57.76 6.72 -9.72
CA LYS A 861 56.93 7.56 -10.59
C LYS A 861 56.42 6.76 -11.77
N TYR A 862 57.29 6.07 -12.50
CA TYR A 862 56.86 5.26 -13.63
C TYR A 862 55.80 4.21 -13.25
N TRP A 863 55.94 3.52 -12.11
CA TRP A 863 54.92 2.61 -11.59
C TRP A 863 53.61 3.30 -11.26
N TYR A 864 53.66 4.48 -10.63
CA TYR A 864 52.47 5.29 -10.39
C TYR A 864 51.76 5.67 -11.70
N HIS A 865 52.52 6.02 -12.74
CA HIS A 865 51.98 6.30 -14.07
C HIS A 865 51.38 5.05 -14.75
N ILE A 866 51.96 3.86 -14.55
CA ILE A 866 51.35 2.58 -15.00
C ILE A 866 50.01 2.36 -14.32
N LEU A 867 49.94 2.53 -13.00
CA LEU A 867 48.70 2.41 -12.24
C LEU A 867 47.65 3.40 -12.77
N LEU A 868 48.01 4.68 -12.88
CA LEU A 868 47.14 5.71 -13.42
C LEU A 868 46.63 5.35 -14.83
N CYS A 869 47.54 4.96 -15.74
CA CYS A 869 47.19 4.57 -17.11
C CYS A 869 46.20 3.39 -17.13
N ASN A 870 46.45 2.36 -16.32
CA ASN A 870 45.60 1.17 -16.24
C ASN A 870 44.23 1.46 -15.61
N PHE A 871 44.15 2.33 -14.58
CA PHE A 871 42.87 2.74 -13.99
C PHE A 871 42.06 3.64 -14.91
N VAL A 872 42.71 4.57 -15.62
CA VAL A 872 42.01 5.36 -16.64
C VAL A 872 41.50 4.46 -17.75
N LYS A 873 42.30 3.46 -18.17
CA LYS A 873 41.85 2.43 -19.12
C LYS A 873 40.66 1.64 -18.57
N SER A 874 40.70 1.13 -17.34
CA SER A 874 39.58 0.38 -16.77
C SER A 874 38.31 1.22 -16.69
N LEU A 875 38.41 2.50 -16.28
CA LEU A 875 37.29 3.44 -16.26
C LEU A 875 36.72 3.68 -17.67
N VAL A 876 37.58 3.84 -18.69
CA VAL A 876 37.10 4.03 -20.07
C VAL A 876 36.39 2.79 -20.61
N TYR A 877 36.87 1.59 -20.25
CA TYR A 877 36.30 0.32 -20.68
C TYR A 877 35.09 -0.12 -19.85
N LEU A 878 34.90 0.40 -18.63
CA LEU A 878 33.66 0.26 -17.83
C LEU A 878 32.44 0.77 -18.60
N MET A 879 32.61 1.77 -19.47
CA MET A 879 31.56 2.30 -20.35
C MET A 879 31.24 1.34 -21.51
N ALA A 880 30.76 0.13 -21.21
CA ALA A 880 30.51 -0.93 -22.21
C ALA A 880 29.53 -0.52 -23.33
N ASN A 881 28.69 0.49 -23.07
CA ASN A 881 27.74 1.06 -24.04
C ASN A 881 28.39 1.94 -25.13
N VAL A 882 29.69 2.21 -25.04
CA VAL A 882 30.43 3.06 -25.99
C VAL A 882 31.45 2.22 -26.73
N LYS A 883 31.42 2.22 -28.07
CA LYS A 883 32.40 1.54 -28.92
C LYS A 883 33.70 2.35 -28.97
N LYS A 884 34.86 1.72 -28.75
CA LYS A 884 36.17 2.37 -28.85
C LYS A 884 36.87 1.90 -30.12
N VAL A 885 37.26 2.83 -30.99
CA VAL A 885 37.85 2.52 -32.30
C VAL A 885 39.20 3.22 -32.40
N HIS A 886 40.27 2.45 -32.62
CA HIS A 886 41.62 2.96 -32.86
C HIS A 886 41.95 2.80 -34.35
N ILE A 887 42.34 3.89 -35.02
CA ILE A 887 42.70 3.89 -36.44
C ILE A 887 44.19 4.24 -36.55
N ASN A 888 44.96 3.38 -37.21
CA ASN A 888 46.40 3.53 -37.46
C ASN A 888 47.25 3.69 -36.20
N LYS A 889 46.94 2.97 -35.12
CA LYS A 889 47.66 3.06 -33.84
C LYS A 889 49.18 2.92 -33.97
N GLN A 890 49.64 2.11 -34.94
CA GLN A 890 51.05 1.91 -35.27
C GLN A 890 51.81 3.19 -35.68
N ASN A 891 51.12 4.24 -36.13
CA ASN A 891 51.73 5.53 -36.50
C ASN A 891 52.27 6.29 -35.27
N MET A 892 51.85 5.89 -34.07
CA MET A 892 52.28 6.49 -32.81
C MET A 892 53.16 5.50 -32.05
N ASP A 893 54.46 5.55 -32.32
CA ASP A 893 55.46 4.92 -31.46
C ASP A 893 55.57 5.73 -30.16
N PHE A 894 55.31 5.12 -29.00
CA PHE A 894 55.45 5.78 -27.70
C PHE A 894 56.84 5.55 -27.05
N GLY A 895 57.74 4.80 -27.70
CA GLY A 895 59.12 4.62 -27.27
C GLY A 895 59.98 5.88 -27.45
N LYS A 896 59.68 6.68 -28.47
CA LYS A 896 60.30 8.00 -28.71
C LYS A 896 59.43 9.13 -28.14
N PRO A 897 59.96 10.07 -27.34
CA PRO A 897 59.21 11.25 -26.89
C PRO A 897 58.66 12.11 -28.05
N ALA A 898 57.52 12.76 -27.85
CA ALA A 898 56.92 13.72 -28.77
C ALA A 898 55.97 14.69 -28.07
N ILE A 899 55.59 15.76 -28.78
CA ILE A 899 54.43 16.58 -28.42
C ILE A 899 53.19 15.97 -29.05
N ILE A 900 52.35 15.33 -28.24
CA ILE A 900 51.05 14.81 -28.67
C ILE A 900 50.05 15.96 -28.73
N VAL A 901 49.54 16.25 -29.92
CA VAL A 901 48.51 17.27 -30.14
C VAL A 901 47.19 16.57 -30.36
N ALA A 902 46.15 16.92 -29.60
CA ALA A 902 44.81 16.34 -29.76
C ALA A 902 43.72 17.42 -29.72
N ASN A 903 42.63 17.25 -30.46
CA ASN A 903 41.46 18.16 -30.38
C ASN A 903 40.64 17.90 -29.11
N HIS A 904 39.89 18.89 -28.63
CA HIS A 904 39.24 18.86 -27.31
C HIS A 904 37.75 19.23 -27.36
N THR A 905 36.89 18.22 -27.25
CA THR A 905 35.42 18.33 -27.35
C THR A 905 34.68 17.75 -26.14
N SER A 906 35.32 16.91 -25.31
CA SER A 906 34.73 16.28 -24.13
C SER A 906 35.69 16.23 -22.94
N PHE A 907 35.17 16.03 -21.72
CA PHE A 907 36.02 15.69 -20.58
C PHE A 907 36.70 14.33 -20.77
N LEU A 908 36.01 13.40 -21.43
CA LEU A 908 36.52 12.04 -21.67
C LEU A 908 37.74 12.02 -22.59
N ASP A 909 38.01 13.08 -23.37
CA ASP A 909 39.22 13.19 -24.19
C ASP A 909 40.49 13.06 -23.33
N ILE A 910 40.49 13.64 -22.13
CA ILE A 910 41.63 13.59 -21.20
C ILE A 910 41.90 12.13 -20.79
N LEU A 911 40.84 11.38 -20.49
CA LEU A 911 40.93 9.97 -20.12
C LEU A 911 41.40 9.13 -21.31
N VAL A 912 40.84 9.41 -22.49
CA VAL A 912 41.19 8.72 -23.74
C VAL A 912 42.64 8.96 -24.13
N VAL A 913 43.20 10.16 -23.91
CA VAL A 913 44.62 10.44 -24.16
C VAL A 913 45.50 9.80 -23.08
N ALA A 914 45.13 9.92 -21.79
CA ALA A 914 45.92 9.38 -20.68
C ALA A 914 46.01 7.84 -20.68
N MET A 915 45.02 7.12 -21.21
CA MET A 915 45.06 5.66 -21.28
C MET A 915 46.01 5.10 -22.36
N GLN A 916 46.59 5.94 -23.23
CA GLN A 916 47.37 5.43 -24.37
C GLN A 916 48.77 4.94 -23.98
N ASN A 917 49.41 5.60 -23.01
CA ASN A 917 50.74 5.22 -22.54
C ASN A 917 51.04 5.79 -21.14
N PRO A 918 51.72 5.05 -20.25
CA PRO A 918 52.13 5.58 -18.93
C PRO A 918 53.15 6.73 -19.01
N LYS A 919 53.99 6.79 -20.06
CA LYS A 919 54.97 7.87 -20.25
C LYS A 919 54.36 9.10 -20.92
N LEU A 920 53.23 9.58 -20.41
CA LEU A 920 52.53 10.77 -20.89
C LEU A 920 52.30 11.78 -19.77
N ILE A 921 52.62 13.04 -20.03
CA ILE A 921 52.34 14.18 -19.16
C ILE A 921 51.32 15.10 -19.85
N LEU A 922 50.25 15.44 -19.15
CA LEU A 922 49.20 16.32 -19.65
C LEU A 922 49.39 17.75 -19.13
N LEU A 923 49.09 18.72 -19.98
CA LEU A 923 48.91 20.12 -19.57
C LEU A 923 47.47 20.32 -19.10
N THR A 924 47.30 20.97 -17.96
CA THR A 924 46.01 21.12 -17.28
C THR A 924 45.70 22.57 -16.93
N ASN A 925 44.43 22.87 -16.73
CA ASN A 925 43.97 24.19 -16.30
C ASN A 925 44.01 24.26 -14.75
N LYS A 926 44.07 25.49 -14.20
CA LYS A 926 44.14 25.73 -12.75
C LYS A 926 43.09 24.95 -11.94
N TRP A 927 41.82 24.95 -12.37
CA TRP A 927 40.76 24.26 -11.65
C TRP A 927 40.90 22.72 -11.64
N VAL A 928 41.49 22.13 -12.68
CA VAL A 928 41.75 20.67 -12.78
C VAL A 928 42.83 20.28 -11.76
N TYR A 929 43.89 21.09 -11.69
CA TYR A 929 45.03 20.87 -10.82
C TYR A 929 44.67 20.94 -9.32
N TYR A 930 43.72 21.81 -8.95
CA TYR A 930 43.25 22.02 -7.58
C TYR A 930 41.90 21.36 -7.27
N SER A 931 41.40 20.47 -8.14
CA SER A 931 40.15 19.75 -7.89
C SER A 931 40.21 18.93 -6.58
N PRO A 932 39.21 19.01 -5.69
CA PRO A 932 39.24 18.29 -4.42
C PRO A 932 39.19 16.76 -4.58
N PHE A 933 38.60 16.26 -5.68
CA PHE A 933 38.42 14.83 -5.89
C PHE A 933 39.61 14.13 -6.56
N PHE A 934 40.30 14.82 -7.49
CA PHE A 934 41.35 14.21 -8.32
C PHE A 934 42.58 15.11 -8.54
N GLY A 935 42.59 16.33 -8.00
CA GLY A 935 43.72 17.25 -8.17
C GLY A 935 45.03 16.70 -7.59
N LYS A 936 44.96 15.92 -6.50
CA LYS A 936 46.12 15.20 -5.95
C LYS A 936 46.66 14.13 -6.89
N VAL A 937 45.79 13.40 -7.60
CA VAL A 937 46.22 12.43 -8.62
C VAL A 937 47.01 13.14 -9.72
N VAL A 938 46.52 14.29 -10.19
CA VAL A 938 47.14 15.15 -11.20
C VAL A 938 48.51 15.68 -10.72
N GLN A 939 48.58 16.18 -9.48
CA GLN A 939 49.81 16.68 -8.85
C GLN A 939 50.87 15.57 -8.72
N LEU A 940 50.47 14.39 -8.22
CA LEU A 940 51.35 13.25 -8.04
C LEU A 940 51.80 12.62 -9.37
N ALA A 941 51.07 12.87 -10.47
CA ALA A 941 51.44 12.46 -11.83
C ALA A 941 52.36 13.46 -12.55
N ASP A 942 52.84 14.51 -11.87
CA ASP A 942 53.65 15.58 -12.46
C ASP A 942 53.00 16.28 -13.68
N TYR A 943 51.67 16.19 -13.82
CA TYR A 943 50.92 16.95 -14.82
C TYR A 943 51.07 18.44 -14.56
N TYR A 944 51.16 19.22 -15.63
CA TYR A 944 51.60 20.61 -15.55
C TYR A 944 50.42 21.59 -15.60
N PRO A 945 50.21 22.47 -14.60
CA PRO A 945 49.18 23.49 -14.65
C PRO A 945 49.66 24.71 -15.45
N VAL A 946 48.97 25.04 -16.54
CA VAL A 946 49.32 26.21 -17.37
C VAL A 946 48.68 27.46 -16.76
N MET A 947 49.41 28.15 -15.88
CA MET A 947 48.95 29.38 -15.20
C MET A 947 49.50 30.67 -15.83
N GLU A 948 50.76 30.66 -16.30
CA GLU A 948 51.47 31.85 -16.84
C GLU A 948 52.06 31.63 -18.25
N GLY A 949 51.68 30.53 -18.92
CA GLY A 949 52.26 30.11 -20.20
C GLY A 949 53.14 28.86 -20.08
N VAL A 950 53.75 28.45 -21.20
CA VAL A 950 54.64 27.25 -21.28
C VAL A 950 56.12 27.61 -21.13
N ASP A 951 56.49 28.87 -21.38
CA ASP A 951 57.89 29.36 -21.38
C ASP A 951 58.62 29.15 -20.04
N PRO A 952 58.00 29.39 -18.86
CA PRO A 952 58.67 29.19 -17.58
C PRO A 952 58.98 27.73 -17.23
N ALA A 953 58.48 26.77 -18.02
CA ALA A 953 58.58 25.34 -17.75
C ALA A 953 59.42 24.55 -18.75
N ILE A 954 60.13 25.23 -19.66
CA ILE A 954 60.95 24.56 -20.68
C ILE A 954 61.99 23.64 -20.04
N GLU A 955 62.78 24.13 -19.08
CA GLU A 955 63.79 23.32 -18.36
C GLU A 955 63.18 22.08 -17.69
N LYS A 956 61.97 22.21 -17.12
CA LYS A 956 61.25 21.08 -16.52
C LYS A 956 60.86 20.06 -17.58
N PHE A 957 60.38 20.51 -18.74
CA PHE A 957 59.99 19.63 -19.83
C PHE A 957 61.19 18.95 -20.50
N GLU A 958 62.34 19.63 -20.64
CA GLU A 958 63.58 19.01 -21.11
C GLU A 958 63.97 17.79 -20.25
N LYS A 959 63.90 17.94 -18.91
CA LYS A 959 64.18 16.85 -17.98
C LYS A 959 63.20 15.67 -18.11
N ILE A 960 61.90 15.97 -18.18
CA ILE A 960 60.85 14.95 -18.31
C ILE A 960 60.97 14.20 -19.64
N VAL A 961 61.27 14.91 -20.72
CA VAL A 961 61.48 14.35 -22.06
C VAL A 961 62.73 13.47 -22.10
N ALA A 962 63.82 13.87 -21.43
CA ALA A 962 65.02 13.06 -21.29
C ALA A 962 64.75 11.73 -20.54
N GLU A 963 63.76 11.69 -19.64
CA GLU A 963 63.29 10.45 -18.98
C GLU A 963 62.37 9.58 -19.88
N GLY A 964 62.12 10.04 -21.11
CA GLY A 964 61.36 9.34 -22.13
C GLY A 964 59.87 9.65 -22.14
N TYR A 965 59.42 10.71 -21.47
CA TYR A 965 58.00 11.09 -21.44
C TYR A 965 57.60 11.97 -22.63
N SER A 966 56.42 11.71 -23.16
CA SER A 966 55.76 12.58 -24.14
C SER A 966 54.84 13.59 -23.45
N ILE A 967 54.60 14.72 -24.10
CA ILE A 967 53.77 15.80 -23.55
C ILE A 967 52.50 15.92 -24.40
N ALA A 968 51.34 15.75 -23.78
CA ALA A 968 50.04 15.86 -24.44
C ALA A 968 49.40 17.23 -24.20
N ILE A 969 49.00 17.88 -25.30
CA ILE A 969 48.44 19.23 -25.30
C ILE A 969 47.18 19.28 -26.16
N PHE A 970 46.15 19.90 -25.61
CA PHE A 970 44.94 20.30 -26.33
C PHE A 970 45.08 21.75 -26.78
N PRO A 971 45.42 22.02 -28.05
CA PRO A 971 45.80 23.36 -28.49
C PRO A 971 44.63 24.33 -28.56
N GLU A 972 43.38 23.87 -28.40
CA GLU A 972 42.18 24.72 -28.34
C GLU A 972 42.02 25.45 -26.98
N GLY A 973 42.75 25.03 -25.94
CA GLY A 973 42.72 25.62 -24.58
C GLY A 973 41.42 25.41 -23.79
N THR A 974 40.31 25.09 -24.46
CA THR A 974 39.00 24.83 -23.86
C THR A 974 38.18 23.88 -24.71
N ARG A 975 37.33 23.07 -24.07
CA ARG A 975 36.40 22.17 -24.77
C ARG A 975 35.43 22.94 -25.67
N SER A 976 35.24 22.44 -26.88
CA SER A 976 34.18 22.88 -27.77
C SER A 976 32.78 22.56 -27.23
N VAL A 977 31.78 23.40 -27.52
CA VAL A 977 30.38 23.21 -27.10
C VAL A 977 29.56 22.55 -28.22
N ASP A 978 29.82 22.96 -29.46
CA ASP A 978 29.16 22.48 -30.67
C ASP A 978 29.88 21.29 -31.32
N GLY A 979 31.03 20.88 -30.77
CA GLY A 979 31.88 19.82 -31.33
C GLY A 979 32.71 20.27 -32.53
N LYS A 980 32.60 21.52 -32.95
CA LYS A 980 33.45 22.08 -34.02
C LYS A 980 34.82 22.44 -33.45
N LEU A 981 35.84 22.21 -34.26
CA LEU A 981 37.23 22.44 -33.88
C LEU A 981 37.54 23.95 -33.83
N LYS A 982 38.02 24.42 -32.68
CA LYS A 982 38.37 25.83 -32.47
C LYS A 982 39.76 26.17 -33.03
N ARG A 983 40.10 27.46 -32.99
CA ARG A 983 41.44 27.94 -33.32
C ARG A 983 42.48 27.32 -32.38
N PHE A 984 43.59 26.85 -32.95
CA PHE A 984 44.73 26.35 -32.18
C PHE A 984 45.60 27.50 -31.66
N HIS A 985 46.00 27.42 -30.40
CA HIS A 985 47.01 28.26 -29.77
C HIS A 985 48.42 27.76 -30.10
N LYS A 986 49.38 28.69 -30.12
CA LYS A 986 50.76 28.43 -30.57
C LYS A 986 51.61 27.61 -29.59
N GLY A 987 51.21 27.49 -28.33
CA GLY A 987 52.05 26.96 -27.25
C GLY A 987 52.57 25.53 -27.47
N ALA A 988 51.76 24.63 -27.99
CA ALA A 988 52.19 23.24 -28.26
C ALA A 988 53.29 23.18 -29.33
N PHE A 989 53.18 24.02 -30.35
CA PHE A 989 54.10 24.07 -31.49
C PHE A 989 55.39 24.79 -31.13
N PHE A 990 55.31 25.83 -30.31
CA PHE A 990 56.47 26.50 -29.73
C PHE A 990 57.29 25.53 -28.88
N LEU A 991 56.62 24.72 -28.04
CA LEU A 991 57.30 23.71 -27.21
C LEU A 991 57.96 22.62 -28.06
N ALA A 992 57.31 22.16 -29.13
CA ALA A 992 57.88 21.18 -30.06
C ALA A 992 59.16 21.69 -30.72
N GLU A 993 59.18 22.96 -31.14
CA GLU A 993 60.35 23.60 -31.75
C GLU A 993 61.48 23.79 -30.73
N LYS A 994 61.17 24.30 -29.54
CA LYS A 994 62.18 24.54 -28.48
C LYS A 994 62.84 23.26 -27.98
N LEU A 995 62.06 22.18 -27.84
CA LEU A 995 62.57 20.88 -27.39
C LEU A 995 63.09 20.00 -28.54
N ASN A 996 63.04 20.49 -29.78
CA ASN A 996 63.37 19.73 -31.00
C ASN A 996 62.67 18.35 -31.07
N LEU A 997 61.37 18.32 -30.78
CA LEU A 997 60.55 17.11 -30.73
C LEU A 997 59.61 16.98 -31.92
N ASP A 998 59.34 15.74 -32.33
CA ASP A 998 58.27 15.45 -33.29
C ASP A 998 56.92 15.89 -32.73
N ILE A 999 56.03 16.35 -33.60
CA ILE A 999 54.62 16.53 -33.28
C ILE A 999 53.88 15.25 -33.66
N ALA A 1000 53.14 14.67 -32.72
CA ALA A 1000 52.34 13.46 -32.91
C ALA A 1000 50.84 13.81 -32.90
N PRO A 1001 50.18 13.95 -34.06
CA PRO A 1001 48.77 14.35 -34.12
C PRO A 1001 47.82 13.19 -33.79
N LEU A 1002 46.88 13.44 -32.88
CA LEU A 1002 45.82 12.51 -32.48
C LEU A 1002 44.44 13.14 -32.70
N VAL A 1003 43.72 12.67 -33.72
CA VAL A 1003 42.38 13.16 -34.04
C VAL A 1003 41.33 12.34 -33.27
N LEU A 1004 40.53 13.02 -32.46
CA LEU A 1004 39.45 12.47 -31.65
C LEU A 1004 38.09 12.81 -32.28
N HIS A 1005 37.24 11.80 -32.45
CA HIS A 1005 35.90 11.95 -33.05
C HIS A 1005 34.84 11.20 -32.23
N GLY A 1006 33.65 11.82 -32.09
CA GLY A 1006 32.46 11.22 -31.48
C GLY A 1006 32.40 11.20 -29.94
N ILE A 1007 33.48 11.59 -29.25
CA ILE A 1007 33.59 11.53 -27.78
C ILE A 1007 32.60 12.52 -27.10
N ASN A 1008 32.35 13.68 -27.71
CA ASN A 1008 31.35 14.65 -27.26
C ASN A 1008 29.90 14.13 -27.33
N ASN A 1009 29.60 13.18 -28.20
CA ASN A 1009 28.28 12.54 -28.28
C ASN A 1009 28.05 11.58 -27.11
N THR A 1010 29.12 11.07 -26.48
CA THR A 1010 29.04 10.26 -25.25
C THR A 1010 28.88 11.13 -24.01
N MET A 1011 29.73 12.16 -23.85
CA MET A 1011 29.65 13.09 -22.72
C MET A 1011 29.83 14.52 -23.22
N GLN A 1012 28.75 15.29 -23.13
CA GLN A 1012 28.71 16.69 -23.55
C GLN A 1012 29.31 17.61 -22.47
N LYS A 1013 29.78 18.78 -22.88
CA LYS A 1013 30.35 19.76 -21.95
C LYS A 1013 29.28 20.28 -20.99
N GLY A 1014 29.55 20.19 -19.68
CA GLY A 1014 28.62 20.63 -18.64
C GLY A 1014 27.60 19.57 -18.24
N ASP A 1015 27.73 18.36 -18.78
CA ASP A 1015 26.94 17.19 -18.41
C ASP A 1015 27.85 16.08 -17.87
N PHE A 1016 27.29 15.17 -17.08
CA PHE A 1016 28.01 14.00 -16.55
C PHE A 1016 27.43 12.66 -17.06
N MET A 1017 26.33 12.71 -17.80
CA MET A 1017 25.69 11.53 -18.38
C MET A 1017 26.59 10.86 -19.42
N LEU A 1018 26.50 9.53 -19.50
CA LEU A 1018 27.28 8.69 -20.41
C LEU A 1018 26.36 8.04 -21.45
N TYR A 1019 26.17 8.74 -22.56
CA TYR A 1019 25.34 8.28 -23.68
C TYR A 1019 26.08 7.26 -24.54
N ASN A 1020 25.33 6.35 -25.15
CA ASN A 1020 25.92 5.40 -26.09
C ASN A 1020 26.47 6.17 -27.29
N GLY A 1021 27.54 5.65 -27.88
CA GLY A 1021 28.19 6.28 -29.02
C GLY A 1021 29.46 5.54 -29.42
N THR A 1022 30.26 6.20 -30.26
CA THR A 1022 31.56 5.68 -30.69
C THR A 1022 32.66 6.71 -30.42
N MET A 1023 33.68 6.30 -29.68
CA MET A 1023 34.92 7.06 -29.47
C MET A 1023 35.95 6.60 -30.50
N THR A 1024 36.24 7.45 -31.48
CA THR A 1024 37.25 7.16 -32.51
C THR A 1024 38.51 7.95 -32.23
N MET A 1025 39.65 7.24 -32.20
CA MET A 1025 40.99 7.79 -32.04
C MET A 1025 41.78 7.47 -33.30
N LYS A 1026 42.12 8.49 -34.10
CA LYS A 1026 42.93 8.34 -35.31
C LYS A 1026 44.33 8.90 -35.08
N PHE A 1027 45.31 8.03 -35.19
CA PHE A 1027 46.72 8.32 -34.98
C PHE A 1027 47.35 8.69 -36.34
N LEU A 1028 47.78 9.94 -36.51
CA LEU A 1028 48.43 10.40 -37.74
C LEU A 1028 49.95 10.18 -37.66
N PRO A 1029 50.65 10.13 -38.81
CA PRO A 1029 52.11 10.07 -38.83
C PRO A 1029 52.73 11.21 -38.03
N ARG A 1030 53.85 10.92 -37.36
CA ARG A 1030 54.67 11.93 -36.66
C ARG A 1030 55.21 12.96 -37.66
N ILE A 1031 55.20 14.22 -37.27
CA ILE A 1031 55.72 15.34 -38.05
C ILE A 1031 57.05 15.77 -37.44
N SER A 1032 58.14 15.46 -38.13
CA SER A 1032 59.50 15.83 -37.72
C SER A 1032 59.66 17.36 -37.62
N PRO A 1033 60.57 17.86 -36.74
CA PRO A 1033 60.97 19.27 -36.73
C PRO A 1033 61.41 19.78 -38.11
N ASN A 1034 62.10 18.94 -38.89
CA ASN A 1034 62.64 19.30 -40.21
C ASN A 1034 61.61 19.23 -41.35
N ASN A 1035 60.37 18.82 -41.09
CA ASN A 1035 59.32 18.77 -42.11
C ASN A 1035 58.66 20.14 -42.25
N ASN A 1036 58.97 20.83 -43.36
CA ASN A 1036 58.44 22.16 -43.69
C ASN A 1036 57.09 22.15 -44.42
N GLU A 1037 56.51 20.97 -44.71
CA GLU A 1037 55.21 20.82 -45.39
C GLU A 1037 54.07 21.56 -44.67
N PHE A 1038 54.18 21.72 -43.35
CA PHE A 1038 53.17 22.35 -42.51
C PHE A 1038 53.48 23.81 -42.15
N GLY A 1039 54.51 24.42 -42.75
CA GLY A 1039 54.93 25.80 -42.54
C GLY A 1039 56.26 25.93 -41.79
N ASN A 1040 56.88 27.11 -41.90
CA ASN A 1040 58.19 27.41 -41.29
C ASN A 1040 58.00 28.05 -39.91
N GLY A 1041 58.59 27.45 -38.87
CA GLY A 1041 58.47 27.88 -37.49
C GLY A 1041 57.08 27.64 -36.85
N TYR A 1042 57.01 27.75 -35.53
CA TYR A 1042 55.84 27.36 -34.73
C TYR A 1042 54.54 28.06 -35.12
N ALA A 1043 54.57 29.32 -35.57
CA ALA A 1043 53.39 30.09 -35.91
C ALA A 1043 52.70 29.61 -37.20
N GLU A 1044 53.47 29.31 -38.24
CA GLU A 1044 52.94 28.75 -39.49
C GLU A 1044 52.53 27.29 -39.29
N ARG A 1045 53.33 26.50 -38.58
CA ARG A 1045 53.00 25.12 -38.19
C ARG A 1045 51.69 25.01 -37.43
N THR A 1046 51.39 25.96 -36.56
CA THR A 1046 50.09 26.03 -35.87
C THR A 1046 48.93 26.08 -36.88
N LYS A 1047 49.04 26.92 -37.92
CA LYS A 1047 48.00 27.06 -38.95
C LYS A 1047 47.94 25.81 -39.85
N GLY A 1048 49.09 25.31 -40.31
CA GLY A 1048 49.19 24.13 -41.18
C GLY A 1048 48.63 22.88 -40.51
N ILE A 1049 49.02 22.62 -39.25
CA ILE A 1049 48.53 21.46 -38.50
C ILE A 1049 47.06 21.64 -38.09
N SER A 1050 46.60 22.86 -37.77
CA SER A 1050 45.17 23.10 -37.57
C SER A 1050 44.35 22.79 -38.83
N LYS A 1051 44.87 23.13 -40.02
CA LYS A 1051 44.25 22.76 -41.31
C LYS A 1051 44.21 21.24 -41.49
N LEU A 1052 45.32 20.54 -41.19
CA LEU A 1052 45.38 19.07 -41.22
C LEU A 1052 44.29 18.44 -40.33
N PHE A 1053 44.15 18.90 -39.07
CA PHE A 1053 43.11 18.41 -38.17
C PHE A 1053 41.70 18.60 -38.73
N LYS A 1054 41.40 19.78 -39.30
CA LYS A 1054 40.10 20.03 -39.94
C LYS A 1054 39.86 19.09 -41.12
N THR A 1055 40.85 18.88 -41.98
CA THR A 1055 40.74 17.99 -43.13
C THR A 1055 40.54 16.54 -42.69
N GLU A 1056 41.29 16.05 -41.70
CA GLU A 1056 41.18 14.68 -41.21
C GLU A 1056 39.89 14.44 -40.42
N LEU A 1057 39.43 15.44 -39.66
CA LEU A 1057 38.13 15.38 -38.99
C LEU A 1057 36.99 15.35 -40.01
N ASN A 1058 37.04 16.18 -41.07
CA ASN A 1058 36.05 16.14 -42.15
C ASN A 1058 36.02 14.79 -42.88
N LYS A 1059 37.18 14.15 -43.10
CA LYS A 1059 37.25 12.78 -43.65
C LYS A 1059 36.60 11.76 -42.71
N LEU A 1060 36.83 11.88 -41.40
CA LEU A 1060 36.18 11.01 -40.40
C LEU A 1060 34.67 11.23 -40.36
N ASN A 1061 34.21 12.47 -40.35
CA ASN A 1061 32.80 12.83 -40.37
C ASN A 1061 32.11 12.18 -41.58
N ASN A 1062 32.61 12.41 -42.79
CA ASN A 1062 32.05 11.83 -44.02
C ASN A 1062 32.03 10.28 -44.02
N LYS A 1063 32.94 9.62 -43.31
CA LYS A 1063 33.04 8.15 -43.27
C LYS A 1063 32.19 7.51 -42.16
N ILE A 1064 32.06 8.17 -41.01
CA ILE A 1064 31.49 7.59 -39.79
C ILE A 1064 30.09 8.12 -39.49
N GLU A 1065 29.80 9.38 -39.82
CA GLU A 1065 28.53 10.04 -39.51
C GLU A 1065 27.42 9.61 -40.48
N THR A 1066 26.99 8.36 -40.34
CA THR A 1066 25.89 7.75 -41.10
C THR A 1066 24.55 7.92 -40.38
N PRO A 1067 23.42 7.64 -41.06
CA PRO A 1067 22.11 7.60 -40.41
C PRO A 1067 22.06 6.62 -39.21
N GLU A 1068 22.82 5.51 -39.29
CA GLU A 1068 22.94 4.55 -38.20
C GLU A 1068 23.69 5.15 -36.99
N TYR A 1069 24.78 5.88 -37.23
CA TYR A 1069 25.55 6.56 -36.19
C TYR A 1069 24.69 7.56 -35.40
N PHE A 1070 23.81 8.30 -36.08
CA PHE A 1070 22.93 9.27 -35.45
C PHE A 1070 21.58 8.71 -34.97
N ALA A 1071 21.28 7.44 -35.20
CA ALA A 1071 20.01 6.82 -34.85
C ALA A 1071 19.63 7.05 -33.37
N GLN A 1072 20.56 6.77 -32.45
CA GLN A 1072 20.30 6.95 -31.03
C GLN A 1072 20.14 8.42 -30.63
N LYS A 1073 20.92 9.30 -31.23
CA LYS A 1073 20.82 10.74 -31.01
C LYS A 1073 19.43 11.21 -31.44
N LEU A 1074 18.96 10.85 -32.64
CA LEU A 1074 17.59 11.14 -33.08
C LEU A 1074 16.53 10.59 -32.12
N LEU A 1075 16.66 9.34 -31.67
CA LEU A 1075 15.69 8.73 -30.75
C LEU A 1075 15.50 9.52 -29.47
N SER A 1076 16.57 10.12 -28.95
CA SER A 1076 16.52 10.89 -27.71
C SER A 1076 15.64 12.16 -27.78
N ASN A 1077 15.32 12.67 -28.98
CA ASN A 1077 14.35 13.77 -29.15
C ASN A 1077 12.93 13.37 -28.73
N TYR A 1078 12.62 12.08 -28.84
CA TYR A 1078 11.27 11.56 -28.69
C TYR A 1078 11.08 10.78 -27.38
N TRP A 1079 12.14 10.56 -26.59
CA TRP A 1079 12.03 9.99 -25.25
C TRP A 1079 11.07 10.80 -24.39
N TYR A 1080 10.16 10.11 -23.69
CA TYR A 1080 9.13 10.70 -22.82
C TYR A 1080 8.03 11.49 -23.54
N LYS A 1081 7.98 11.46 -24.88
CA LYS A 1081 6.91 12.10 -25.67
C LYS A 1081 5.78 11.14 -26.06
N GLY A 1082 5.82 9.91 -25.57
CA GLY A 1082 4.80 8.89 -25.74
C GLY A 1082 5.34 7.59 -26.37
N PHE A 1083 4.92 6.46 -25.81
CA PHE A 1083 5.41 5.13 -26.20
C PHE A 1083 5.25 4.83 -27.71
N THR A 1084 4.11 5.21 -28.30
CA THR A 1084 3.85 4.99 -29.75
C THR A 1084 4.76 5.82 -30.64
N LEU A 1085 5.05 7.06 -30.24
CA LEU A 1085 5.92 7.97 -30.98
C LEU A 1085 7.38 7.48 -30.94
N GLU A 1086 7.84 7.01 -29.78
CA GLU A 1086 9.18 6.44 -29.64
C GLU A 1086 9.38 5.17 -30.49
N LEU A 1087 8.37 4.28 -30.52
CA LEU A 1087 8.41 3.11 -31.40
C LEU A 1087 8.45 3.51 -32.88
N SER A 1088 7.74 4.58 -33.24
CA SER A 1088 7.72 5.10 -34.62
C SER A 1088 9.08 5.69 -35.01
N ALA A 1089 9.70 6.47 -34.11
CA ALA A 1089 11.07 6.96 -34.28
C ALA A 1089 12.08 5.80 -34.38
N LYS A 1090 11.93 4.75 -33.55
CA LYS A 1090 12.78 3.54 -33.59
C LYS A 1090 12.65 2.81 -34.93
N LYS A 1091 11.43 2.67 -35.45
CA LYS A 1091 11.21 2.10 -36.78
C LYS A 1091 11.81 2.96 -37.88
N PHE A 1092 11.69 4.29 -37.78
CA PHE A 1092 12.28 5.23 -38.73
C PHE A 1092 13.81 5.10 -38.79
N THR A 1093 14.50 5.01 -37.65
CA THR A 1093 15.97 4.91 -37.61
C THR A 1093 16.54 3.67 -38.32
N LYS A 1094 15.73 2.65 -38.60
CA LYS A 1094 16.14 1.46 -39.37
C LYS A 1094 16.20 1.69 -40.88
N ARG A 1095 15.70 2.82 -41.39
CA ARG A 1095 15.64 3.15 -42.83
C ARG A 1095 16.94 3.78 -43.33
N THR A 1096 18.08 3.22 -42.92
CA THR A 1096 19.41 3.84 -43.13
C THR A 1096 19.76 4.02 -44.60
N ALA A 1097 19.50 3.02 -45.44
CA ALA A 1097 19.78 3.07 -46.88
C ALA A 1097 19.02 4.20 -47.58
N LEU A 1098 17.70 4.30 -47.37
CA LEU A 1098 16.88 5.34 -47.97
C LEU A 1098 17.31 6.75 -47.54
N ILE A 1099 17.57 6.94 -46.24
CA ILE A 1099 18.02 8.23 -45.70
C ILE A 1099 19.38 8.62 -46.29
N GLN A 1100 20.28 7.66 -46.46
CA GLN A 1100 21.59 7.88 -47.06
C GLN A 1100 21.46 8.35 -48.52
N VAL A 1101 20.61 7.71 -49.32
CA VAL A 1101 20.33 8.12 -50.70
C VAL A 1101 19.79 9.54 -50.75
N ILE A 1102 18.79 9.88 -49.91
CA ILE A 1102 18.25 11.24 -49.83
C ILE A 1102 19.36 12.24 -49.47
N ASN A 1103 20.19 11.91 -48.48
CA ASN A 1103 21.27 12.78 -48.01
C ASN A 1103 22.33 13.08 -49.11
N GLU A 1104 22.56 12.15 -50.02
CA GLU A 1104 23.48 12.30 -51.16
C GLU A 1104 22.90 13.17 -52.28
N GLN A 1105 21.57 13.23 -52.41
CA GLN A 1105 20.87 14.02 -53.44
C GLN A 1105 20.60 15.48 -53.04
N ILE A 1106 20.79 15.84 -51.77
CA ILE A 1106 20.56 17.20 -51.26
C ILE A 1106 21.89 17.90 -50.92
N PRO A 1107 22.00 19.23 -51.12
CA PRO A 1107 23.24 19.95 -50.85
C PRO A 1107 23.66 19.84 -49.38
N LYS A 1108 24.98 19.82 -49.14
CA LYS A 1108 25.53 19.80 -47.77
C LYS A 1108 25.29 21.14 -47.04
N GLN A 1109 25.24 22.24 -47.78
CA GLN A 1109 24.94 23.59 -47.30
C GLN A 1109 23.86 24.18 -48.20
N GLY A 1110 22.75 24.65 -47.63
CA GLY A 1110 21.63 25.19 -48.40
C GLY A 1110 20.33 25.26 -47.60
N ASN A 1111 19.32 25.91 -48.18
CA ASN A 1111 17.97 26.05 -47.66
C ASN A 1111 17.06 24.97 -48.27
N ILE A 1112 16.53 24.09 -47.41
CA ILE A 1112 15.73 22.93 -47.81
C ILE A 1112 14.29 23.13 -47.32
N LEU A 1113 13.33 22.83 -48.18
CA LEU A 1113 11.91 22.76 -47.82
C LEU A 1113 11.48 21.30 -47.72
N GLU A 1114 10.83 20.90 -46.63
CA GLU A 1114 10.31 19.55 -46.42
C GLU A 1114 8.78 19.58 -46.27
N LEU A 1115 8.05 18.98 -47.20
CA LEU A 1115 6.59 18.90 -47.22
C LEU A 1115 6.10 17.55 -46.68
N GLY A 1116 5.28 17.60 -45.63
CA GLY A 1116 4.76 16.40 -44.95
C GLY A 1116 5.78 15.80 -43.97
N SER A 1117 6.45 16.67 -43.21
CA SER A 1117 7.53 16.30 -42.28
C SER A 1117 7.09 15.40 -41.11
N GLY A 1118 5.78 15.29 -40.85
CA GLY A 1118 5.24 14.53 -39.72
C GLY A 1118 5.81 15.02 -38.40
N TYR A 1119 6.48 14.13 -37.66
CA TYR A 1119 7.12 14.46 -36.38
C TYR A 1119 8.55 15.02 -36.53
N GLY A 1120 8.99 15.35 -37.75
CA GLY A 1120 10.31 15.91 -38.05
C GLY A 1120 11.46 14.88 -38.10
N PHE A 1121 11.15 13.60 -38.31
CA PHE A 1121 12.16 12.54 -38.28
C PHE A 1121 13.25 12.72 -39.35
N TYR A 1122 12.85 13.01 -40.60
CA TYR A 1122 13.78 13.31 -41.68
C TYR A 1122 14.48 14.65 -41.42
N THR A 1123 13.73 15.70 -41.08
CA THR A 1123 14.26 17.03 -40.73
C THR A 1123 15.46 16.95 -39.78
N TYR A 1124 15.28 16.28 -38.63
CA TYR A 1124 16.35 16.14 -37.63
C TYR A 1124 17.50 15.26 -38.11
N MET A 1125 17.21 14.14 -38.81
CA MET A 1125 18.26 13.24 -39.30
C MET A 1125 19.12 13.90 -40.38
N LEU A 1126 18.51 14.58 -41.35
CA LEU A 1126 19.21 15.29 -42.42
C LEU A 1126 20.02 16.46 -41.86
N PHE A 1127 19.54 17.13 -40.82
CA PHE A 1127 20.31 18.15 -40.11
C PHE A 1127 21.50 17.57 -39.33
N LEU A 1128 21.35 16.40 -38.71
CA LEU A 1128 22.47 15.73 -38.04
C LEU A 1128 23.56 15.30 -39.03
N LEU A 1129 23.17 14.83 -40.22
CA LEU A 1129 24.09 14.46 -41.30
C LEU A 1129 24.80 15.67 -41.93
N SER A 1130 24.20 16.87 -41.88
CA SER A 1130 24.90 18.11 -42.20
C SER A 1130 24.28 19.31 -41.47
N SER A 1131 24.99 19.80 -40.44
CA SER A 1131 24.57 20.95 -39.61
C SER A 1131 24.62 22.31 -40.33
N GLU A 1132 25.09 22.35 -41.58
CA GLU A 1132 25.14 23.57 -42.40
C GLU A 1132 23.87 23.78 -43.22
N ARG A 1133 22.91 22.84 -43.13
CA ARG A 1133 21.58 22.97 -43.73
C ARG A 1133 20.67 23.85 -42.88
N THR A 1134 19.84 24.64 -43.55
CA THR A 1134 18.66 25.26 -42.95
C THR A 1134 17.45 24.55 -43.51
N ILE A 1135 16.59 23.99 -42.65
CA ILE A 1135 15.44 23.19 -43.09
C ILE A 1135 14.14 23.82 -42.59
N THR A 1136 13.26 24.14 -43.53
CA THR A 1136 11.88 24.55 -43.26
C THR A 1136 10.97 23.34 -43.49
N ALA A 1137 10.38 22.82 -42.43
CA ALA A 1137 9.53 21.63 -42.42
C ALA A 1137 8.06 22.01 -42.23
N ILE A 1138 7.21 21.60 -43.17
CA ILE A 1138 5.76 21.82 -43.16
C ILE A 1138 5.04 20.53 -42.78
N GLU A 1139 4.08 20.63 -41.87
CA GLU A 1139 3.11 19.58 -41.59
C GLU A 1139 1.78 20.22 -41.14
N THR A 1140 0.70 19.92 -41.87
CA THR A 1140 -0.63 20.52 -41.62
C THR A 1140 -1.25 20.08 -40.30
N ASP A 1141 -0.83 18.93 -39.77
CA ASP A 1141 -1.19 18.48 -38.44
C ASP A 1141 -0.44 19.28 -37.34
N GLU A 1142 -1.16 20.22 -36.72
CA GLU A 1142 -0.61 21.08 -35.65
C GLU A 1142 0.00 20.31 -34.48
N GLU A 1143 -0.53 19.13 -34.12
CA GLU A 1143 0.02 18.34 -33.01
C GLU A 1143 1.41 17.81 -33.38
N LYS A 1144 1.56 17.26 -34.58
CA LYS A 1144 2.85 16.74 -35.05
C LYS A 1144 3.89 17.86 -35.18
N THR A 1145 3.50 19.00 -35.72
CA THR A 1145 4.35 20.19 -35.85
C THR A 1145 4.79 20.71 -34.48
N ALA A 1146 3.87 20.84 -33.53
CA ALA A 1146 4.20 21.26 -32.17
C ALA A 1146 5.17 20.30 -31.49
N ILE A 1147 4.97 18.98 -31.63
CA ILE A 1147 5.89 17.97 -31.10
C ILE A 1147 7.29 18.10 -31.69
N ALA A 1148 7.38 18.26 -33.02
CA ALA A 1148 8.63 18.39 -33.75
C ALA A 1148 9.38 19.67 -33.32
N ALA A 1149 8.68 20.80 -33.22
CA ALA A 1149 9.23 22.07 -32.76
C ALA A 1149 9.71 22.02 -31.30
N ASN A 1150 9.09 21.17 -30.48
CA ASN A 1150 9.31 21.12 -29.04
C ASN A 1150 10.38 20.09 -28.61
N CYS A 1151 11.25 19.61 -29.51
CA CYS A 1151 12.38 18.72 -29.20
C CYS A 1151 13.62 19.49 -28.70
N TYR A 1152 14.53 18.85 -27.97
CA TYR A 1152 15.71 19.55 -27.41
C TYR A 1152 16.76 19.95 -28.46
N MET A 1153 16.75 19.28 -29.62
CA MET A 1153 17.61 19.64 -30.75
C MET A 1153 17.07 20.78 -31.62
N ALA A 1154 15.82 21.21 -31.39
CA ALA A 1154 15.22 22.33 -32.12
C ALA A 1154 16.12 23.57 -31.96
N ASN A 1155 16.38 24.24 -33.08
CA ASN A 1155 17.28 25.38 -33.15
C ASN A 1155 16.85 26.31 -34.29
N ASN A 1156 17.50 27.46 -34.42
CA ASN A 1156 17.10 28.51 -35.35
C ASN A 1156 17.23 28.10 -36.85
N GLN A 1157 17.99 27.05 -37.17
CA GLN A 1157 18.13 26.53 -38.54
C GLN A 1157 17.01 25.54 -38.90
N LEU A 1158 16.20 25.11 -37.93
CA LEU A 1158 15.08 24.18 -38.11
C LEU A 1158 13.76 24.91 -37.84
N LYS A 1159 13.01 25.20 -38.89
CA LYS A 1159 11.70 25.88 -38.79
C LYS A 1159 10.60 24.85 -39.01
N PHE A 1160 9.72 24.66 -38.02
CA PHE A 1160 8.55 23.78 -38.12
C PHE A 1160 7.29 24.64 -38.22
N ILE A 1161 6.49 24.42 -39.27
CA ILE A 1161 5.38 25.30 -39.63
C ILE A 1161 4.13 24.47 -39.93
N SER A 1162 2.97 24.90 -39.43
CA SER A 1162 1.68 24.23 -39.66
C SER A 1162 0.83 24.80 -40.79
N SER A 1163 1.17 26.01 -41.28
CA SER A 1163 0.47 26.68 -42.37
C SER A 1163 1.42 27.15 -43.46
N PHE A 1164 1.05 26.92 -44.71
CA PHE A 1164 1.79 27.43 -45.88
C PHE A 1164 1.88 28.96 -45.92
N SER A 1165 0.87 29.67 -45.37
CA SER A 1165 0.84 31.13 -45.35
C SER A 1165 1.92 31.78 -44.46
N ALA A 1166 2.52 31.00 -43.54
CA ALA A 1166 3.54 31.50 -42.62
C ALA A 1166 4.97 31.46 -43.23
N ILE A 1167 5.10 31.15 -44.52
CA ILE A 1167 6.38 31.08 -45.21
C ILE A 1167 6.64 32.38 -45.95
N GLU A 1168 7.64 33.12 -45.48
CA GLU A 1168 8.05 34.40 -46.08
C GLU A 1168 8.95 34.22 -47.32
N GLN A 1169 9.52 33.03 -47.53
CA GLN A 1169 10.57 32.76 -48.52
C GLN A 1169 10.09 31.78 -49.58
N GLN A 1170 10.19 32.15 -50.87
CA GLN A 1170 9.64 31.35 -51.98
C GLN A 1170 10.68 30.51 -52.75
N ASN A 1171 11.98 30.75 -52.52
CA ASN A 1171 13.08 30.05 -53.22
C ASN A 1171 13.82 29.13 -52.25
N PHE A 1172 13.99 27.86 -52.64
CA PHE A 1172 14.73 26.84 -51.90
C PHE A 1172 15.71 26.12 -52.81
N ASP A 1173 16.82 25.61 -52.27
CA ASP A 1173 17.79 24.85 -53.06
C ASP A 1173 17.28 23.43 -53.36
N THR A 1174 16.47 22.87 -52.45
CA THR A 1174 15.85 21.56 -52.64
C THR A 1174 14.50 21.48 -51.93
N ILE A 1175 13.51 20.84 -52.57
CA ILE A 1175 12.20 20.54 -51.96
C ILE A 1175 12.05 19.02 -51.82
N LEU A 1176 11.78 18.56 -50.61
CA LEU A 1176 11.47 17.16 -50.27
C LEU A 1176 9.95 17.00 -50.11
N VAL A 1177 9.36 16.02 -50.79
CA VAL A 1177 7.91 15.78 -50.74
C VAL A 1177 7.64 14.34 -50.30
N HIS A 1178 6.99 14.19 -49.14
CA HIS A 1178 6.71 12.89 -48.55
C HIS A 1178 5.30 12.33 -48.86
N GLN A 1179 4.37 13.17 -49.29
CA GLN A 1179 2.99 12.80 -49.57
C GLN A 1179 2.49 13.51 -50.82
N GLU A 1180 1.80 12.78 -51.70
CA GLU A 1180 1.23 13.30 -52.96
C GLU A 1180 0.19 14.42 -52.72
N THR A 1181 -0.43 14.46 -51.55
CA THR A 1181 -1.39 15.51 -51.17
C THR A 1181 -0.79 16.93 -51.15
N TYR A 1182 0.54 17.05 -51.15
CA TYR A 1182 1.25 18.33 -51.16
C TYR A 1182 1.67 18.81 -52.56
N LEU A 1183 1.28 18.06 -53.61
CA LEU A 1183 1.66 18.36 -55.00
C LEU A 1183 1.16 19.72 -55.49
N GLU A 1184 -0.07 20.09 -55.16
CA GLU A 1184 -0.63 21.38 -55.61
C GLU A 1184 0.07 22.57 -54.96
N GLN A 1185 0.47 22.43 -53.69
CA GLN A 1185 1.14 23.49 -52.94
C GLN A 1185 2.59 23.70 -53.42
N LEU A 1186 3.20 22.75 -54.14
CA LEU A 1186 4.50 22.94 -54.78
C LEU A 1186 4.51 24.10 -55.78
N LYS A 1187 3.37 24.41 -56.42
CA LYS A 1187 3.23 25.52 -57.38
C LYS A 1187 3.63 26.88 -56.78
N GLN A 1188 3.62 27.01 -55.45
CA GLN A 1188 3.94 28.25 -54.73
C GLN A 1188 5.44 28.48 -54.52
N PHE A 1189 6.29 27.48 -54.81
CA PHE A 1189 7.72 27.50 -54.47
C PHE A 1189 8.59 27.21 -55.69
N LYS A 1190 9.78 27.82 -55.74
CA LYS A 1190 10.80 27.55 -56.78
C LYS A 1190 11.96 26.79 -56.17
N SER A 1191 12.44 25.78 -56.89
CA SER A 1191 13.59 24.96 -56.47
C SER A 1191 14.40 24.46 -57.65
N SER A 1192 15.70 24.31 -57.44
CA SER A 1192 16.63 23.70 -58.40
C SER A 1192 16.50 22.17 -58.46
N ASN A 1193 16.01 21.55 -57.38
CA ASN A 1193 15.89 20.10 -57.23
C ASN A 1193 14.62 19.73 -56.45
N ILE A 1194 13.83 18.76 -56.92
CA ILE A 1194 12.64 18.26 -56.20
C ILE A 1194 12.74 16.73 -56.06
N LEU A 1195 12.59 16.25 -54.82
CA LEU A 1195 12.70 14.84 -54.46
C LEU A 1195 11.36 14.33 -53.93
N PHE A 1196 10.76 13.38 -54.63
CA PHE A 1196 9.56 12.67 -54.17
C PHE A 1196 9.94 11.39 -53.45
N ILE A 1197 9.54 11.27 -52.19
CA ILE A 1197 9.85 10.11 -51.36
C ILE A 1197 8.60 9.23 -51.26
N LYS A 1198 8.54 8.19 -52.09
CA LYS A 1198 7.43 7.24 -52.12
C LYS A 1198 7.60 6.22 -51.00
N ASN A 1199 6.81 6.36 -49.95
CA ASN A 1199 6.88 5.53 -48.76
C ASN A 1199 6.17 4.17 -49.02
N THR A 1200 6.82 3.24 -49.73
CA THR A 1200 6.27 1.88 -49.93
C THR A 1200 6.26 1.13 -48.59
N LYS A 1201 5.14 0.46 -48.28
CA LYS A 1201 4.86 -0.13 -46.95
C LYS A 1201 5.80 -1.28 -46.54
N ASN A 1202 6.71 -1.75 -47.40
CA ASN A 1202 7.20 -3.13 -47.34
C ASN A 1202 8.72 -3.38 -47.53
N GLU A 1203 9.62 -2.46 -47.16
CA GLU A 1203 11.06 -2.79 -47.17
C GLU A 1203 11.65 -2.80 -45.76
N THR A 1204 11.80 -4.03 -45.24
CA THR A 1204 12.60 -4.38 -44.06
C THR A 1204 13.81 -5.23 -44.44
N SER A 1205 14.11 -5.40 -45.73
CA SER A 1205 15.20 -6.24 -46.21
C SER A 1205 16.53 -5.49 -46.23
N SER A 1206 17.48 -6.01 -45.47
CA SER A 1206 18.87 -5.57 -45.36
C SER A 1206 19.75 -5.98 -46.56
N HIS A 1207 19.20 -6.04 -47.79
CA HIS A 1207 19.94 -6.51 -48.96
C HIS A 1207 19.91 -5.53 -50.13
N THR A 1208 21.11 -5.05 -50.43
CA THR A 1208 21.75 -4.33 -51.56
C THR A 1208 21.07 -4.11 -52.92
N ASN A 1209 19.82 -4.48 -53.18
CA ASN A 1209 19.15 -4.17 -54.46
C ASN A 1209 17.99 -3.19 -54.25
N PHE A 1210 18.32 -1.91 -54.11
CA PHE A 1210 17.35 -0.81 -54.16
C PHE A 1210 16.97 -0.57 -55.63
N ASN A 1211 15.72 -0.86 -56.00
CA ASN A 1211 15.19 -0.49 -57.31
C ASN A 1211 14.83 1.01 -57.28
N TRP A 1212 15.19 1.77 -58.31
CA TRP A 1212 14.95 3.22 -58.48
C TRP A 1212 13.47 3.67 -58.45
N GLN A 1213 12.52 2.79 -58.08
CA GLN A 1213 11.08 3.04 -58.09
C GLN A 1213 10.52 3.74 -56.82
N SER A 1214 11.31 3.91 -55.76
CA SER A 1214 10.85 4.50 -54.48
C SER A 1214 11.17 5.99 -54.29
N ILE A 1215 12.07 6.56 -55.11
CA ILE A 1215 12.37 7.99 -55.12
C ILE A 1215 12.27 8.46 -56.57
N GLY A 1216 11.39 9.42 -56.85
CA GLY A 1216 11.41 10.20 -58.08
C GLY A 1216 12.31 11.41 -57.89
N ILE A 1217 13.36 11.53 -58.70
CA ILE A 1217 14.23 12.72 -58.74
C ILE A 1217 13.84 13.48 -60.00
N PHE A 1218 13.46 14.75 -59.86
CA PHE A 1218 13.14 15.61 -60.99
C PHE A 1218 13.99 16.87 -60.89
N ASP A 1219 14.68 17.21 -61.98
CA ASP A 1219 15.35 18.51 -62.06
C ASP A 1219 14.32 19.65 -62.12
N GLY A 1220 14.75 20.89 -61.90
CA GLY A 1220 13.82 22.03 -61.86
C GLY A 1220 12.95 22.21 -63.10
N PHE A 1221 13.34 21.69 -64.27
CA PHE A 1221 12.60 21.81 -65.52
C PHE A 1221 11.61 20.64 -65.70
N GLU A 1222 12.02 19.41 -65.38
CA GLU A 1222 11.14 18.23 -65.34
C GLU A 1222 10.09 18.35 -64.25
N ALA A 1223 10.46 18.88 -63.09
CA ALA A 1223 9.55 19.07 -61.96
C ALA A 1223 8.44 20.07 -62.30
N GLN A 1224 8.77 21.14 -63.02
CA GLN A 1224 7.79 22.13 -63.46
C GLN A 1224 6.78 21.52 -64.45
N LYS A 1225 7.25 20.62 -65.33
CA LYS A 1225 6.45 19.87 -66.30
C LYS A 1225 5.60 18.75 -65.70
N LEU A 1226 5.93 18.30 -64.48
CA LEU A 1226 5.20 17.28 -63.72
C LEU A 1226 4.17 17.89 -62.74
N ILE A 1227 4.37 19.16 -62.40
CA ILE A 1227 3.48 20.00 -61.59
C ILE A 1227 2.37 20.64 -62.45
N GLU A 1228 2.70 21.01 -63.71
CA GLU A 1228 1.74 21.33 -64.78
C GLU A 1228 0.94 20.10 -65.18
#